data_AF-A0AAW6YU31-F1
#
_entry.id   AF-A0AAW6YU31-F1
#
_cell.length_a   1.000
_cell.length_b   1.000
_cell.length_c   1.000
_cell.angle_alpha   90.00
_cell.angle_beta   90.00
_cell.angle_gamma   90.00
#
_symmetry.space_group_name_H-M   'P 1'
#
loop_
_entity.id
_entity.type
_entity.pdbx_description
1 polymer ?
#
loop_
_entity_poly.entity_id
_entity_poly.type
_entity_poly.pdbx_seq_one_letter_code
_entity_poly.pdbx_strand_id
1 'polypeptide(L)'
;MKTKLILDVNKTQHAQLNSIVTGRVGDKASNTVDVYVVDGFIPYNLTGSDVYFECAKPDNTSVRDKNGITMIDAAKGHFEYTFPAQTFASVGKSKQAYFTVEKNSTVKATTQDFIIVSLPDALTNRIPSKTYISQLDQLIRDLEAIQLDVLNSVAYQEAHDAKTFAEQAKSISESVQEQLNQIVINGDSSVEAAQARVDENGESFNTLKERIDKGFINNTSQIEILSNIAYNVRTYGAKLDGVTDDTISIQNTINELSKIGGGKVLIPFTNEGCAIKSGEIVVPSNIIVEGQNTKIIINSVNTVKNVFKTDKTKVNKNINFKGLHFYSKNDKTRSNGRGQLGSNVNAIVLSNVENIKLEKLTFENCEFGLKIDTYGKQIHFDNLSFNGTYQPFYVSNTDVITGRTFYSDRLGMNSGFDHHIYINSATTNLTISDIKMIGSNSYAIDVKDDTGNAPPKNIIFTDIVLNSGGGLIVSEQKADVTISNVIVTIDKTLTSKNIFASIEDGKLKVSNFSVSGGGTLISGLNSPNGIIILINGIVDRLSTRVVVANSLGYAKLDKVTFLDVISEEGVAIFNHTGCWVTLLEFYDCHLTLISPKTNDPISHRANNTRYFNCTFDIKTQTPLPYVSYTYEQARSMFKNCIVSGNFTTFEWVNSNGNVVFLDCVDERDNSIFNTKSAIKKLYGVGSPEGVITAKVGSEYIRSDGSTGSTYYIKESGTGSTGWIAK
;
A
#
# COMPACT_ATOMS: atom_id res chain seq x y z
N MET A 1 7.17 -26.71 53.23
CA MET A 1 5.70 -26.50 53.14
C MET A 1 5.48 -25.52 52.00
N LYS A 2 4.76 -25.88 50.93
CA LYS A 2 4.55 -24.99 49.78
C LYS A 2 3.55 -23.91 50.17
N THR A 3 3.75 -22.68 49.69
CA THR A 3 2.79 -21.59 49.94
C THR A 3 1.52 -21.90 49.14
N LYS A 4 0.39 -22.04 49.84
CA LYS A 4 -0.92 -22.30 49.23
C LYS A 4 -1.58 -20.99 48.78
N LEU A 5 -2.00 -20.94 47.53
CA LEU A 5 -2.74 -19.84 46.92
C LEU A 5 -4.11 -20.36 46.49
N ILE A 6 -5.21 -19.77 46.97
CA ILE A 6 -6.54 -19.96 46.38
C ILE A 6 -6.94 -18.62 45.76
N LEU A 7 -7.07 -18.60 44.45
CA LEU A 7 -7.20 -17.37 43.67
C LEU A 7 -8.53 -17.38 42.91
N ASP A 8 -9.34 -16.35 43.13
CA ASP A 8 -10.65 -16.24 42.50
C ASP A 8 -10.58 -15.48 41.17
N VAL A 9 -11.27 -15.98 40.15
CA VAL A 9 -11.40 -15.31 38.85
C VAL A 9 -12.31 -14.08 38.91
N ASN A 10 -13.24 -14.03 39.87
CA ASN A 10 -14.14 -12.89 40.11
C ASN A 10 -13.47 -11.72 40.84
N LYS A 11 -12.33 -11.95 41.50
CA LYS A 11 -11.53 -10.90 42.17
C LYS A 11 -12.24 -10.22 43.36
N THR A 12 -13.31 -10.82 43.88
CA THR A 12 -14.15 -10.28 44.96
C THR A 12 -13.78 -10.78 46.36
N GLN A 13 -12.90 -11.78 46.46
CA GLN A 13 -12.54 -12.46 47.70
C GLN A 13 -11.24 -11.91 48.29
N HIS A 14 -11.35 -11.17 49.40
CA HIS A 14 -10.21 -10.50 50.05
C HIS A 14 -9.51 -11.34 51.14
N ALA A 15 -10.13 -12.41 51.64
CA ALA A 15 -9.65 -13.12 52.84
C ALA A 15 -8.31 -13.89 52.64
N GLN A 16 -7.84 -14.06 51.40
CA GLN A 16 -6.55 -14.70 51.10
C GLN A 16 -5.45 -13.73 50.61
N LEU A 17 -5.68 -12.41 50.68
CA LEU A 17 -4.73 -11.36 50.28
C LEU A 17 -3.39 -11.34 51.07
N ASN A 18 -3.23 -12.20 52.07
CA ASN A 18 -2.03 -12.24 52.93
C ASN A 18 -0.98 -13.29 52.49
N SER A 19 -1.22 -14.04 51.41
CA SER A 19 -0.21 -14.98 50.90
C SER A 19 0.86 -14.22 50.12
N ILE A 20 1.93 -13.87 50.82
CA ILE A 20 3.12 -13.23 50.25
C ILE A 20 4.09 -14.31 49.78
N VAL A 21 4.41 -14.31 48.49
CA VAL A 21 5.50 -15.14 47.95
C VAL A 21 6.79 -14.35 48.07
N THR A 22 7.76 -14.86 48.85
CA THR A 22 9.05 -14.20 49.04
C THR A 22 10.16 -15.04 48.44
N GLY A 23 11.04 -14.40 47.67
CA GLY A 23 12.27 -15.00 47.14
C GLY A 23 13.42 -14.00 47.18
N ARG A 24 14.63 -14.45 46.90
CA ARG A 24 15.84 -13.62 46.81
C ARG A 24 16.32 -13.54 45.36
N VAL A 25 16.96 -12.43 44.99
CA VAL A 25 17.62 -12.29 43.69
C VAL A 25 18.59 -13.46 43.49
N GLY A 26 18.42 -14.20 42.38
CA GLY A 26 19.25 -15.34 42.04
C GLY A 26 18.71 -16.70 42.49
N ASP A 27 17.60 -16.76 43.23
CA ASP A 27 16.93 -18.02 43.58
C ASP A 27 16.55 -18.78 42.30
N LYS A 28 17.13 -19.96 42.12
CA LYS A 28 16.81 -20.87 41.00
C LYS A 28 15.75 -21.86 41.45
N ALA A 29 14.57 -21.79 40.85
CA ALA A 29 13.53 -22.82 40.87
C ALA A 29 13.13 -23.40 42.26
N SER A 30 13.35 -22.66 43.35
CA SER A 30 13.10 -23.10 44.73
C SER A 30 11.77 -22.58 45.31
N ASN A 31 11.12 -21.63 44.62
CA ASN A 31 9.87 -21.02 45.06
C ASN A 31 8.72 -21.66 44.28
N THR A 32 8.11 -22.70 44.85
CA THR A 32 6.92 -23.36 44.30
C THR A 32 5.70 -23.05 45.16
N VAL A 33 4.63 -22.61 44.51
CA VAL A 33 3.32 -22.39 45.11
C VAL A 33 2.36 -23.50 44.70
N ASP A 34 1.43 -23.81 45.60
CA ASP A 34 0.34 -24.75 45.39
C ASP A 34 -0.94 -23.94 45.13
N VAL A 35 -1.47 -23.97 43.91
CA VAL A 35 -2.45 -23.01 43.39
C VAL A 35 -3.80 -23.68 43.11
N TYR A 36 -4.87 -23.09 43.64
CA TYR A 36 -6.25 -23.47 43.40
C TYR A 36 -7.00 -22.30 42.79
N VAL A 37 -7.46 -22.43 41.55
CA VAL A 37 -8.28 -21.43 40.88
C VAL A 37 -9.75 -21.72 41.15
N VAL A 38 -10.47 -20.71 41.60
CA VAL A 38 -11.90 -20.82 41.93
C VAL A 38 -12.72 -19.73 41.26
N ASP A 39 -14.01 -19.98 41.10
CA ASP A 39 -15.04 -19.02 40.74
C ASP A 39 -16.06 -19.01 41.88
N GLY A 40 -15.96 -18.03 42.78
CA GLY A 40 -16.85 -17.92 43.93
C GLY A 40 -16.85 -19.16 44.85
N PHE A 41 -15.66 -19.67 45.18
CA PHE A 41 -15.38 -20.92 45.92
C PHE A 41 -15.65 -22.25 45.20
N ILE A 42 -16.18 -22.22 43.97
CA ILE A 42 -16.32 -23.42 43.15
C ILE A 42 -15.01 -23.63 42.38
N PRO A 43 -14.43 -24.85 42.36
CA PRO A 43 -13.24 -25.14 41.56
C PRO A 43 -13.43 -24.75 40.09
N TYR A 44 -12.50 -23.95 39.55
CA TYR A 44 -12.55 -23.48 38.16
C TYR A 44 -11.89 -24.51 37.23
N ASN A 45 -12.64 -25.04 36.26
CA ASN A 45 -12.13 -26.10 35.39
C ASN A 45 -11.13 -25.57 34.34
N LEU A 46 -9.89 -26.05 34.40
CA LEU A 46 -8.78 -25.68 33.52
C LEU A 46 -8.57 -26.67 32.36
N THR A 47 -9.43 -27.68 32.20
CA THR A 47 -9.25 -28.74 31.20
C THR A 47 -9.16 -28.18 29.78
N GLY A 48 -8.06 -28.51 29.09
CA GLY A 48 -7.79 -28.05 27.73
C GLY A 48 -7.52 -26.54 27.61
N SER A 49 -7.11 -25.89 28.71
CA SER A 49 -6.67 -24.50 28.72
C SER A 49 -5.17 -24.43 29.04
N ASP A 50 -4.50 -23.45 28.46
CA ASP A 50 -3.17 -23.03 28.89
C ASP A 50 -3.31 -22.08 30.08
N VAL A 51 -2.40 -22.18 31.04
CA VAL A 51 -2.31 -21.24 32.15
C VAL A 51 -0.98 -20.49 32.02
N TYR A 52 -0.98 -19.20 32.34
CA TYR A 52 0.21 -18.36 32.34
C TYR A 52 0.30 -17.62 33.67
N PHE A 53 1.50 -17.55 34.22
CA PHE A 53 1.83 -16.58 35.24
C PHE A 53 2.24 -15.26 34.58
N GLU A 54 1.66 -14.15 35.03
CA GLU A 54 1.99 -12.81 34.56
C GLU A 54 2.34 -11.90 35.73
N CYS A 55 3.46 -11.19 35.63
CA CYS A 55 3.95 -10.32 36.70
C CYS A 55 4.69 -9.10 36.17
N ALA A 56 4.39 -7.94 36.77
CA ALA A 56 5.15 -6.71 36.62
C ALA A 56 6.05 -6.51 37.84
N LYS A 57 7.37 -6.51 37.62
CA LYS A 57 8.39 -6.35 38.66
C LYS A 57 8.48 -4.89 39.17
N PRO A 58 9.16 -4.64 40.31
CA PRO A 58 9.40 -3.28 40.83
C PRO A 58 9.95 -2.28 39.80
N ASP A 59 10.80 -2.73 38.88
CA ASP A 59 11.47 -1.92 37.86
C ASP A 59 10.72 -1.79 36.52
N ASN A 60 9.44 -2.21 36.45
CA ASN A 60 8.58 -2.26 35.24
C ASN A 60 8.92 -3.32 34.19
N THR A 61 9.95 -4.15 34.39
CA THR A 61 10.13 -5.31 33.50
C THR A 61 9.15 -6.42 33.88
N SER A 62 8.76 -7.25 32.92
CA SER A 62 7.66 -8.21 33.12
C SER A 62 8.11 -9.67 32.99
N VAL A 63 7.32 -10.57 33.57
CA VAL A 63 7.44 -12.02 33.41
C VAL A 63 6.10 -12.53 32.88
N ARG A 64 6.14 -13.28 31.79
CA ARG A 64 5.03 -14.12 31.32
C ARG A 64 5.54 -15.54 31.13
N ASP A 65 5.06 -16.47 31.93
CA ASP A 65 5.60 -17.83 31.98
C ASP A 65 4.51 -18.88 32.06
N LYS A 66 4.67 -19.95 31.28
CA LYS A 66 3.87 -21.17 31.42
C LYS A 66 4.70 -22.41 31.79
N ASN A 67 6.03 -22.33 31.71
CA ASN A 67 6.89 -23.50 31.83
C ASN A 67 6.99 -23.97 33.29
N GLY A 68 6.76 -23.08 34.27
CA GLY A 68 6.74 -23.42 35.69
C GLY A 68 5.50 -24.19 36.16
N ILE A 69 4.49 -24.42 35.29
CA ILE A 69 3.19 -24.97 35.68
C ILE A 69 3.22 -26.49 35.63
N THR A 70 2.85 -27.13 36.74
CA THR A 70 2.59 -28.56 36.83
C THR A 70 1.12 -28.77 37.20
N MET A 71 0.31 -29.19 36.23
CA MET A 71 -1.11 -29.45 36.45
C MET A 71 -1.31 -30.67 37.36
N ILE A 72 -2.03 -30.51 38.47
CA ILE A 72 -2.29 -31.60 39.43
C ILE A 72 -3.70 -32.18 39.22
N ASP A 73 -4.72 -31.32 39.19
CA ASP A 73 -6.10 -31.69 38.91
C ASP A 73 -6.79 -30.55 38.15
N ALA A 74 -6.74 -30.62 36.81
CA ALA A 74 -7.27 -29.58 35.93
C ALA A 74 -8.79 -29.38 36.11
N ALA A 75 -9.54 -30.45 36.37
CA ALA A 75 -10.99 -30.36 36.58
C ALA A 75 -11.33 -29.58 37.85
N LYS A 76 -10.41 -29.53 38.83
CA LYS A 76 -10.54 -28.79 40.09
C LYS A 76 -9.72 -27.50 40.16
N GLY A 77 -9.22 -27.01 39.03
CA GLY A 77 -8.44 -25.76 39.01
C GLY A 77 -7.12 -25.83 39.80
N HIS A 78 -6.59 -27.03 40.03
CA HIS A 78 -5.44 -27.26 40.91
C HIS A 78 -4.17 -27.50 40.11
N PHE A 79 -3.16 -26.69 40.36
CA PHE A 79 -1.81 -26.85 39.80
C PHE A 79 -0.75 -26.35 40.76
N GLU A 80 0.48 -26.82 40.59
CA GLU A 80 1.64 -26.22 41.22
C GLU A 80 2.33 -25.29 40.24
N TYR A 81 2.88 -24.19 40.75
CA TYR A 81 3.66 -23.27 39.93
C TYR A 81 5.01 -22.97 40.56
N THR A 82 6.08 -23.22 39.81
CA THR A 82 7.45 -22.91 40.20
C THR A 82 7.91 -21.65 39.48
N PHE A 83 8.23 -20.60 40.23
CA PHE A 83 8.62 -19.32 39.64
C PHE A 83 10.00 -19.43 38.95
N PRO A 84 10.16 -18.87 37.73
CA PRO A 84 11.46 -18.73 37.12
C PRO A 84 12.32 -17.71 37.91
N ALA A 85 13.65 -17.88 37.87
CA ALA A 85 14.58 -16.99 38.60
C ALA A 85 14.42 -15.52 38.22
N GLN A 86 13.98 -15.26 36.98
CA GLN A 86 13.69 -13.94 36.41
C GLN A 86 12.58 -13.20 37.16
N THR A 87 11.67 -13.91 37.84
CA THR A 87 10.62 -13.31 38.69
C THR A 87 11.21 -12.49 39.83
N PHE A 88 12.33 -12.95 40.41
CA PHE A 88 12.96 -12.30 41.56
C PHE A 88 14.13 -11.40 41.18
N ALA A 89 14.34 -11.09 39.88
CA ALA A 89 15.51 -10.35 39.40
C ALA A 89 15.53 -8.85 39.79
N SER A 90 14.45 -8.31 40.36
CA SER A 90 14.34 -6.91 40.76
C SER A 90 13.90 -6.79 42.21
N VAL A 91 14.72 -6.16 43.06
CA VAL A 91 14.50 -6.04 44.51
C VAL A 91 13.27 -5.18 44.79
N GLY A 92 12.38 -5.68 45.66
CA GLY A 92 11.17 -4.96 46.07
C GLY A 92 9.88 -5.77 45.89
N LYS A 93 8.74 -5.10 46.08
CA LYS A 93 7.41 -5.67 45.90
C LYS A 93 6.99 -5.62 44.43
N SER A 94 6.47 -6.72 43.88
CA SER A 94 5.85 -6.72 42.56
C SER A 94 4.73 -5.68 42.49
N LYS A 95 4.60 -5.05 41.33
CA LYS A 95 3.51 -4.10 41.05
C LYS A 95 2.21 -4.84 40.79
N GLN A 96 2.31 -6.00 40.16
CA GLN A 96 1.19 -6.85 39.82
C GLN A 96 1.67 -8.29 39.62
N ALA A 97 0.87 -9.26 40.04
CA ALA A 97 1.13 -10.69 39.79
C ALA A 97 -0.18 -11.48 39.84
N TYR A 98 -0.52 -12.19 38.76
CA TYR A 98 -1.74 -12.99 38.63
C TYR A 98 -1.51 -14.17 37.69
N PHE A 99 -2.50 -15.05 37.57
CA PHE A 99 -2.54 -16.09 36.55
C PHE A 99 -3.61 -15.79 35.49
N THR A 100 -3.27 -16.03 34.23
CA THR A 100 -4.15 -15.97 33.06
C THR A 100 -4.49 -17.38 32.61
N VAL A 101 -5.76 -17.62 32.27
CA VAL A 101 -6.22 -18.85 31.64
C VAL A 101 -6.60 -18.55 30.20
N GLU A 102 -5.95 -19.22 29.25
CA GLU A 102 -6.18 -19.06 27.81
C GLU A 102 -6.67 -20.36 27.18
N LYS A 103 -7.57 -20.24 26.21
CA LYS A 103 -8.02 -21.38 25.39
C LYS A 103 -8.14 -20.93 23.95
N ASN A 104 -7.51 -21.68 23.04
CA ASN A 104 -7.41 -21.34 21.62
C ASN A 104 -6.90 -19.89 21.40
N SER A 105 -5.84 -19.52 22.12
CA SER A 105 -5.22 -18.18 22.03
C SER A 105 -6.15 -17.02 22.43
N THR A 106 -7.26 -17.31 23.12
CA THR A 106 -8.17 -16.31 23.67
C THR A 106 -8.13 -16.38 25.19
N VAL A 107 -7.93 -15.24 25.84
CA VAL A 107 -8.02 -15.13 27.31
C VAL A 107 -9.44 -15.44 27.75
N LYS A 108 -9.59 -16.42 28.66
CA LYS A 108 -10.88 -16.86 29.21
C LYS A 108 -11.11 -16.32 30.61
N ALA A 109 -10.06 -16.25 31.43
CA ALA A 109 -10.14 -15.70 32.77
C ALA A 109 -8.77 -15.20 33.24
N THR A 110 -8.78 -14.31 34.22
CA THR A 110 -7.62 -13.93 35.02
C THR A 110 -7.96 -14.02 36.49
N THR A 111 -7.01 -14.44 37.32
CA THR A 111 -7.20 -14.48 38.77
C THR A 111 -7.07 -13.08 39.37
N GLN A 112 -7.41 -12.96 40.65
CA GLN A 112 -6.97 -11.82 41.47
C GLN A 112 -5.44 -11.75 41.59
N ASP A 113 -4.97 -10.56 41.96
CA ASP A 113 -3.57 -10.30 42.23
C ASP A 113 -3.10 -10.91 43.56
N PHE A 114 -1.82 -11.29 43.60
CA PHE A 114 -1.10 -11.65 44.83
C PHE A 114 0.26 -10.94 44.89
N ILE A 115 0.90 -10.93 46.07
CA ILE A 115 2.12 -10.14 46.30
C ILE A 115 3.35 -11.04 46.18
N ILE A 116 4.33 -10.59 45.37
CA ILE A 116 5.67 -11.16 45.30
C ILE A 116 6.67 -10.17 45.89
N VAL A 117 7.57 -10.64 46.75
CA VAL A 117 8.64 -9.84 47.35
C VAL A 117 9.99 -10.43 46.96
N SER A 118 10.82 -9.64 46.30
CA SER A 118 12.22 -10.00 46.04
C SER A 118 13.18 -9.32 47.01
N LEU A 119 14.00 -10.12 47.68
CA LEU A 119 15.05 -9.68 48.61
C LEU A 119 16.41 -9.56 47.91
N PRO A 120 17.29 -8.63 48.34
CA PRO A 120 18.62 -8.47 47.75
C PRO A 120 19.53 -9.68 47.99
N ASP A 121 20.43 -9.99 47.05
CA ASP A 121 21.52 -10.95 47.26
C ASP A 121 22.67 -10.33 48.09
N ALA A 122 23.55 -11.18 48.64
CA ALA A 122 24.67 -10.74 49.48
C ALA A 122 25.99 -10.51 48.72
N LEU A 123 26.09 -10.89 47.43
CA LEU A 123 27.38 -11.08 46.73
C LEU A 123 27.44 -10.50 45.31
N THR A 124 26.42 -9.77 44.84
CA THR A 124 26.39 -9.05 43.56
C THR A 124 26.72 -9.92 42.34
N ASN A 125 25.86 -10.90 42.04
CA ASN A 125 25.78 -11.49 40.70
C ASN A 125 24.36 -11.27 40.14
N ARG A 126 24.02 -9.98 40.00
CA ARG A 126 22.71 -9.52 39.55
C ARG A 126 22.32 -10.23 38.25
N ILE A 127 21.25 -11.02 38.26
CA ILE A 127 20.58 -11.40 37.01
C ILE A 127 20.01 -10.10 36.44
N PRO A 128 20.37 -9.71 35.20
CA PRO A 128 19.81 -8.52 34.58
C PRO A 128 18.29 -8.62 34.56
N SER A 129 17.61 -7.66 35.19
CA SER A 129 16.16 -7.62 35.15
C SER A 129 15.73 -7.20 33.74
N LYS A 130 15.24 -8.18 32.99
CA LYS A 130 14.70 -8.02 31.64
C LYS A 130 13.28 -8.57 31.59
N THR A 131 12.54 -8.20 30.54
CA THR A 131 11.27 -8.86 30.24
C THR A 131 11.54 -10.32 29.85
N TYR A 132 10.85 -11.26 30.50
CA TYR A 132 10.97 -12.69 30.27
C TYR A 132 9.64 -13.23 29.76
N ILE A 133 9.67 -13.93 28.61
CA ILE A 133 8.49 -14.58 28.02
C ILE A 133 8.90 -16.01 27.67
N SER A 134 8.34 -17.01 28.36
CA SER A 134 8.83 -18.40 28.27
C SER A 134 8.71 -19.02 26.87
N GLN A 135 7.73 -18.56 26.08
CA GLN A 135 7.51 -18.97 24.70
C GLN A 135 8.60 -18.44 23.75
N LEU A 136 9.11 -17.22 23.98
CA LEU A 136 10.19 -16.65 23.19
C LEU A 136 11.50 -17.40 23.45
N ASP A 137 11.78 -17.74 24.70
CA ASP A 137 12.95 -18.53 25.07
C ASP A 137 12.92 -19.94 24.48
N GLN A 138 11.74 -20.55 24.35
CA GLN A 138 11.60 -21.84 23.66
C GLN A 138 11.91 -21.70 22.17
N LEU A 139 11.38 -20.65 21.52
CA LEU A 139 11.66 -20.39 20.11
C LEU A 139 13.16 -20.18 19.83
N ILE A 140 13.88 -19.50 20.74
CA ILE A 140 15.33 -19.31 20.63
C ILE A 140 16.06 -20.67 20.66
N ARG A 141 15.71 -21.57 21.60
CA ARG A 141 16.32 -22.91 21.67
C ARG A 141 16.01 -23.75 20.45
N ASP A 142 14.78 -23.69 19.93
CA ASP A 142 14.37 -24.42 18.74
C ASP A 142 15.16 -23.94 17.51
N LEU A 143 15.40 -22.62 17.40
CA LEU A 143 16.25 -22.04 16.35
C LEU A 143 17.71 -22.50 16.46
N GLU A 144 18.28 -22.53 17.67
CA GLU A 144 19.64 -23.01 17.90
C GLU A 144 19.79 -24.50 17.54
N ALA A 145 18.78 -25.33 17.84
CA ALA A 145 18.77 -26.74 17.46
C ALA A 145 18.69 -26.93 15.93
N ILE A 146 17.85 -26.15 15.24
CA ILE A 146 17.77 -26.16 13.77
C ILE A 146 19.12 -25.76 13.16
N GLN A 147 19.79 -24.74 13.70
CA GLN A 147 21.10 -24.33 13.23
C GLN A 147 22.14 -25.45 13.34
N LEU A 148 22.12 -26.20 14.45
CA LEU A 148 23.02 -27.32 14.67
C LEU A 148 22.72 -28.49 13.72
N ASP A 149 21.44 -28.77 13.43
CA ASP A 149 21.03 -29.82 12.49
C ASP A 149 21.47 -29.50 11.05
N VAL A 150 21.35 -28.24 10.62
CA VAL A 150 21.84 -27.78 9.31
C VAL A 150 23.35 -27.99 9.18
N LEU A 151 24.13 -27.64 10.21
CA LEU A 151 25.59 -27.81 10.23
C LEU A 151 26.01 -29.29 10.20
N ASN A 152 25.21 -30.17 10.80
CA ASN A 152 25.45 -31.61 10.82
C ASN A 152 24.81 -32.35 9.63
N SER A 153 24.10 -31.64 8.76
CA SER A 153 23.44 -32.26 7.63
C SER A 153 24.47 -32.83 6.64
N VAL A 154 24.17 -34.01 6.11
CA VAL A 154 25.00 -34.67 5.09
C VAL A 154 25.21 -33.77 3.88
N ALA A 155 24.17 -33.02 3.48
CA ALA A 155 24.26 -32.07 2.37
C ALA A 155 25.26 -30.92 2.63
N TYR A 156 25.37 -30.44 3.87
CA TYR A 156 26.36 -29.41 4.22
C TYR A 156 27.78 -29.97 4.17
N GLN A 157 28.00 -31.19 4.69
CA GLN A 157 29.30 -31.85 4.66
C GLN A 157 29.70 -32.22 3.23
N GLU A 158 28.80 -32.77 2.41
CA GLU A 158 29.05 -33.06 1.00
C GLU A 158 29.41 -31.81 0.20
N ALA A 159 28.73 -30.68 0.45
CA ALA A 159 29.06 -29.40 -0.18
C ALA A 159 30.45 -28.89 0.27
N HIS A 160 30.79 -29.07 1.54
CA HIS A 160 32.09 -28.68 2.09
C HIS A 160 33.23 -29.54 1.52
N ASP A 161 33.04 -30.86 1.45
CA ASP A 161 33.98 -31.80 0.88
C ASP A 161 34.15 -31.58 -0.61
N ALA A 162 33.06 -31.32 -1.35
CA ALA A 162 33.11 -30.98 -2.77
C ALA A 162 33.93 -29.71 -3.02
N LYS A 163 33.77 -28.67 -2.18
CA LYS A 163 34.60 -27.47 -2.25
C LYS A 163 36.07 -27.79 -2.00
N THR A 164 36.37 -28.56 -0.97
CA THR A 164 37.75 -28.96 -0.62
C THR A 164 38.40 -29.75 -1.76
N PHE A 165 37.67 -30.70 -2.35
CA PHE A 165 38.13 -31.47 -3.49
C PHE A 165 38.34 -30.60 -4.73
N ALA A 166 37.45 -29.64 -4.99
CA ALA A 166 37.61 -28.69 -6.09
C ALA A 166 38.84 -27.78 -5.90
N GLU A 167 39.13 -27.34 -4.68
CA GLU A 167 40.33 -26.56 -4.36
C GLU A 167 41.62 -27.37 -4.56
N GLN A 168 41.62 -28.64 -4.14
CA GLN A 168 42.74 -29.56 -4.40
C GLN A 168 42.94 -29.79 -5.90
N ALA A 169 41.87 -30.06 -6.64
CA ALA A 169 41.92 -30.25 -8.09
C ALA A 169 42.44 -29.00 -8.80
N LYS A 170 42.04 -27.80 -8.36
CA LYS A 170 42.57 -26.54 -8.86
C LYS A 170 44.08 -26.44 -8.63
N SER A 171 44.55 -26.72 -7.41
CA SER A 171 45.98 -26.66 -7.08
C SER A 171 46.81 -27.65 -7.90
N ILE A 172 46.31 -28.88 -8.10
CA ILE A 172 46.94 -29.88 -8.98
C ILE A 172 46.99 -29.37 -10.42
N SER A 173 45.89 -28.82 -10.93
CA SER A 173 45.82 -28.26 -12.29
C SER A 173 46.83 -27.12 -12.49
N GLU A 174 46.91 -26.18 -11.55
CA GLU A 174 47.89 -25.10 -11.56
C GLU A 174 49.33 -25.63 -11.53
N SER A 175 49.60 -26.65 -10.71
CA SER A 175 50.92 -27.30 -10.65
C SER A 175 51.28 -28.04 -11.94
N VAL A 176 50.32 -28.72 -12.59
CA VAL A 176 50.54 -29.40 -13.87
C VAL A 176 50.80 -28.37 -14.97
N GLN A 177 50.05 -27.26 -14.99
CA GLN A 177 50.26 -26.17 -15.94
C GLN A 177 51.66 -25.56 -15.76
N GLU A 178 52.12 -25.37 -14.53
CA GLU A 178 53.48 -24.87 -14.26
C GLU A 178 54.55 -25.84 -14.77
N GLN A 179 54.40 -27.14 -14.48
CA GLN A 179 55.32 -28.17 -15.01
C GLN A 179 55.33 -28.20 -16.54
N LEU A 180 54.15 -28.08 -17.17
CA LEU A 180 54.04 -28.03 -18.63
C LEU A 180 54.71 -26.77 -19.21
N ASN A 181 54.52 -25.61 -18.58
CA ASN A 181 55.19 -24.37 -18.98
C ASN A 181 56.71 -24.54 -18.98
N GLN A 182 57.28 -25.14 -17.92
CA GLN A 182 58.73 -25.40 -17.83
C GLN A 182 59.22 -26.38 -18.92
N ILE A 183 58.44 -27.42 -19.25
CA ILE A 183 58.76 -28.35 -20.33
C ILE A 183 58.76 -27.65 -21.70
N VAL A 184 57.76 -26.81 -21.97
CA VAL A 184 57.66 -26.06 -23.24
C VAL A 184 58.82 -25.09 -23.39
N ILE A 185 59.18 -24.37 -22.32
CA ILE A 185 60.31 -23.43 -22.32
C ILE A 185 61.64 -24.14 -22.65
N ASN A 186 61.87 -25.32 -22.07
CA ASN A 186 63.10 -26.08 -22.31
C ASN A 186 63.09 -26.84 -23.65
N GLY A 187 61.92 -27.21 -24.17
CA GLY A 187 61.76 -28.02 -25.37
C GLY A 187 61.75 -27.24 -26.69
N ASP A 188 61.23 -26.02 -26.72
CA ASP A 188 61.09 -25.20 -27.95
C ASP A 188 62.15 -24.09 -28.02
N SER A 189 63.43 -24.49 -28.01
CA SER A 189 64.59 -23.58 -28.06
C SER A 189 64.92 -23.08 -29.48
N SER A 190 63.94 -22.96 -30.37
CA SER A 190 64.18 -22.42 -31.71
C SER A 190 64.40 -20.89 -31.65
N VAL A 191 65.28 -20.36 -32.51
CA VAL A 191 65.55 -18.91 -32.56
C VAL A 191 64.30 -18.10 -32.91
N GLU A 192 63.39 -18.68 -33.69
CA GLU A 192 62.14 -18.05 -34.12
C GLU A 192 61.12 -17.96 -32.98
N ALA A 193 60.97 -19.02 -32.17
CA ALA A 193 60.12 -18.98 -30.97
C ALA A 193 60.64 -17.98 -29.92
N ALA A 194 61.96 -17.85 -29.78
CA ALA A 194 62.57 -16.84 -28.90
C ALA A 194 62.30 -15.41 -29.40
N GLN A 195 62.37 -15.16 -30.71
CA GLN A 195 62.04 -13.86 -31.31
C GLN A 195 60.55 -13.52 -31.16
N ALA A 196 59.66 -14.50 -31.35
CA ALA A 196 58.22 -14.29 -31.25
C ALA A 196 57.72 -13.97 -29.82
N ARG A 197 58.55 -14.22 -28.79
CA ARG A 197 58.27 -13.83 -27.39
C ARG A 197 58.53 -12.36 -27.10
N VAL A 198 59.00 -11.58 -28.07
CA VAL A 198 59.18 -10.13 -27.91
C VAL A 198 57.96 -9.41 -28.50
N ASP A 199 57.37 -8.47 -27.77
CA ASP A 199 56.26 -7.66 -28.27
C ASP A 199 56.70 -6.48 -29.16
N GLU A 200 55.73 -5.74 -29.69
CA GLU A 200 55.96 -4.56 -30.52
C GLU A 200 56.72 -3.42 -29.82
N ASN A 201 56.78 -3.43 -28.48
CA ASN A 201 57.51 -2.45 -27.67
C ASN A 201 58.91 -2.95 -27.27
N GLY A 202 59.27 -4.17 -27.66
CA GLY A 202 60.54 -4.79 -27.31
C GLY A 202 60.55 -5.49 -25.94
N GLU A 203 59.40 -5.67 -25.28
CA GLU A 203 59.31 -6.42 -24.03
C GLU A 203 59.36 -7.92 -24.31
N SER A 204 60.25 -8.65 -23.64
CA SER A 204 60.39 -10.11 -23.79
C SER A 204 59.57 -10.84 -22.73
N PHE A 205 58.79 -11.83 -23.16
CA PHE A 205 57.94 -12.67 -22.31
C PHE A 205 58.56 -14.04 -22.09
N ASN A 206 58.22 -14.71 -20.98
CA ASN A 206 58.76 -16.04 -20.70
C ASN A 206 58.15 -17.08 -21.66
N THR A 207 56.88 -16.91 -22.04
CA THR A 207 56.19 -17.76 -23.02
C THR A 207 55.43 -16.94 -24.07
N LEU A 208 55.12 -17.55 -25.22
CA LEU A 208 54.28 -16.93 -26.25
C LEU A 208 52.84 -16.70 -25.75
N LYS A 209 52.34 -17.56 -24.87
CA LYS A 209 51.01 -17.43 -24.27
C LYS A 209 50.91 -16.17 -23.42
N GLU A 210 51.91 -15.90 -22.58
CA GLU A 210 51.95 -14.67 -21.76
C GLU A 210 51.90 -13.41 -22.64
N ARG A 211 52.68 -13.39 -23.73
CA ARG A 211 52.66 -12.29 -24.71
C ARG A 211 51.27 -12.10 -25.32
N ILE A 212 50.66 -13.19 -25.80
CA ILE A 212 49.35 -13.16 -26.47
C ILE A 212 48.24 -12.74 -25.50
N ASP A 213 48.21 -13.30 -24.30
CA ASP A 213 47.22 -12.97 -23.27
C ASP A 213 47.33 -11.50 -22.86
N LYS A 214 48.54 -10.99 -22.62
CA LYS A 214 48.76 -9.57 -22.29
C LYS A 214 48.30 -8.67 -23.44
N GLY A 215 48.62 -9.03 -24.69
CA GLY A 215 48.13 -8.33 -25.88
C GLY A 215 46.59 -8.32 -25.98
N PHE A 216 45.95 -9.45 -25.72
CA PHE A 216 44.49 -9.57 -25.75
C PHE A 216 43.83 -8.74 -24.64
N ILE A 217 44.36 -8.77 -23.42
CA ILE A 217 43.88 -7.97 -22.29
C ILE A 217 44.03 -6.48 -22.61
N ASN A 218 45.20 -6.05 -23.07
CA ASN A 218 45.45 -4.65 -23.43
C ASN A 218 44.50 -4.18 -24.54
N ASN A 219 44.31 -4.98 -25.58
CA ASN A 219 43.36 -4.65 -26.65
C ASN A 219 41.91 -4.60 -26.14
N THR A 220 41.53 -5.53 -25.26
CA THR A 220 40.19 -5.54 -24.64
C THR A 220 39.97 -4.29 -23.79
N SER A 221 40.93 -3.90 -22.96
CA SER A 221 40.88 -2.67 -22.16
C SER A 221 40.85 -1.41 -23.02
N GLN A 222 41.60 -1.36 -24.13
CA GLN A 222 41.55 -0.25 -25.07
C GLN A 222 40.18 -0.16 -25.79
N ILE A 223 39.58 -1.29 -26.16
CA ILE A 223 38.22 -1.36 -26.72
C ILE A 223 37.18 -0.87 -25.70
N GLU A 224 37.35 -1.21 -24.41
CA GLU A 224 36.50 -0.72 -23.32
C GLU A 224 36.65 0.79 -23.07
N ILE A 225 37.84 1.35 -23.28
CA ILE A 225 38.05 2.81 -23.24
C ILE A 225 37.35 3.47 -24.44
N LEU A 226 37.51 2.91 -25.65
CA LEU A 226 36.88 3.42 -26.87
C LEU A 226 35.35 3.36 -26.82
N SER A 227 34.77 2.31 -26.21
CA SER A 227 33.31 2.17 -26.04
C SER A 227 32.71 3.18 -25.04
N ASN A 228 33.56 3.79 -24.21
CA ASN A 228 33.19 4.83 -23.24
C ASN A 228 33.43 6.27 -23.75
N ILE A 229 33.97 6.47 -24.95
CA ILE A 229 34.17 7.82 -25.51
C ILE A 229 32.80 8.37 -25.94
N ALA A 230 32.33 9.37 -25.21
CA ALA A 230 31.16 10.13 -25.61
C ALA A 230 31.49 11.07 -26.78
N TYR A 231 30.68 11.05 -27.83
CA TYR A 231 30.83 11.96 -28.96
C TYR A 231 30.17 13.30 -28.61
N ASN A 232 31.01 14.32 -28.43
CA ASN A 232 30.58 15.67 -28.07
C ASN A 232 29.98 16.36 -29.29
N VAL A 233 28.74 16.86 -29.17
CA VAL A 233 28.03 17.54 -30.27
C VAL A 233 28.75 18.78 -30.80
N ARG A 234 29.65 19.38 -30.00
CA ARG A 234 30.49 20.51 -30.44
C ARG A 234 31.46 20.14 -31.55
N THR A 235 32.00 18.92 -31.51
CA THR A 235 32.89 18.40 -32.56
C THR A 235 32.18 18.36 -33.92
N TYR A 236 30.86 18.26 -33.90
CA TYR A 236 30.00 18.20 -35.08
C TYR A 236 29.30 19.54 -35.41
N GLY A 237 29.77 20.63 -34.81
CA GLY A 237 29.35 21.99 -35.16
C GLY A 237 28.34 22.65 -34.23
N ALA A 238 27.88 21.97 -33.17
CA ALA A 238 26.92 22.56 -32.22
C ALA A 238 27.53 23.76 -31.48
N LYS A 239 26.82 24.89 -31.47
CA LYS A 239 27.21 26.12 -30.80
C LYS A 239 26.73 26.18 -29.36
N LEU A 240 25.56 25.61 -29.04
CA LEU A 240 25.01 25.58 -27.68
C LEU A 240 25.04 26.96 -27.01
N ASP A 241 24.68 27.98 -27.79
CA ASP A 241 24.60 29.40 -27.42
C ASP A 241 23.15 29.86 -27.19
N GLY A 242 22.19 28.92 -27.14
CA GLY A 242 20.76 29.17 -27.00
C GLY A 242 20.09 29.83 -28.21
N VAL A 243 20.83 30.12 -29.28
CA VAL A 243 20.37 30.93 -30.42
C VAL A 243 20.60 30.21 -31.75
N THR A 244 21.80 29.70 -32.00
CA THR A 244 22.13 28.98 -33.23
C THR A 244 21.41 27.63 -33.27
N ASP A 245 20.90 27.25 -34.44
CA ASP A 245 20.20 25.97 -34.59
C ASP A 245 21.17 24.78 -34.55
N ASP A 246 21.10 23.99 -33.48
CA ASP A 246 21.99 22.87 -33.22
C ASP A 246 21.45 21.52 -33.73
N THR A 247 20.24 21.48 -34.31
CA THR A 247 19.58 20.22 -34.73
C THR A 247 20.48 19.35 -35.61
N ILE A 248 21.04 19.91 -36.68
CA ILE A 248 21.85 19.16 -37.65
C ILE A 248 23.13 18.63 -37.00
N SER A 249 23.78 19.43 -36.14
CA SER A 249 24.99 19.04 -35.44
C SER A 249 24.74 17.83 -34.52
N ILE A 250 23.61 17.81 -33.82
CA ILE A 250 23.21 16.67 -32.98
C ILE A 250 22.90 15.44 -33.86
N GLN A 251 22.14 15.60 -34.94
CA GLN A 251 21.83 14.50 -35.85
C GLN A 251 23.10 13.91 -36.48
N ASN A 252 24.06 14.74 -36.89
CA ASN A 252 25.34 14.29 -37.43
C ASN A 252 26.14 13.49 -36.40
N THR A 253 26.13 13.93 -35.13
CA THR A 253 26.77 13.19 -34.03
C THR A 253 26.17 11.79 -33.88
N ILE A 254 24.84 11.69 -33.88
CA ILE A 254 24.09 10.42 -33.84
C ILE A 254 24.43 9.54 -35.06
N ASN A 255 24.49 10.14 -36.25
CA ASN A 255 24.77 9.43 -37.49
C ASN A 255 26.18 8.81 -37.46
N GLU A 256 27.19 9.50 -36.95
CA GLU A 256 28.54 8.94 -36.83
C GLU A 256 28.60 7.78 -35.83
N LEU A 257 27.96 7.92 -34.67
CA LEU A 257 27.86 6.81 -33.70
C LEU A 257 27.14 5.60 -34.30
N SER A 258 26.11 5.84 -35.11
CA SER A 258 25.36 4.77 -35.76
C SER A 258 26.20 3.96 -36.75
N LYS A 259 27.18 4.59 -37.42
CA LYS A 259 28.11 3.89 -38.34
C LYS A 259 29.04 2.92 -37.61
N ILE A 260 29.32 3.17 -36.34
CA ILE A 260 30.18 2.32 -35.50
C ILE A 260 29.38 1.41 -34.56
N GLY A 261 28.06 1.29 -34.75
CA GLY A 261 27.19 0.36 -34.03
C GLY A 261 26.46 0.92 -32.81
N GLY A 262 26.69 2.19 -32.46
CA GLY A 262 26.06 2.87 -31.33
C GLY A 262 27.06 3.64 -30.46
N GLY A 263 26.58 4.20 -29.36
CA GLY A 263 27.41 4.88 -28.37
C GLY A 263 26.71 6.08 -27.74
N LYS A 264 27.50 6.92 -27.07
CA LYS A 264 26.99 8.05 -26.28
C LYS A 264 27.15 9.38 -27.01
N VAL A 265 26.05 10.08 -27.22
CA VAL A 265 26.02 11.50 -27.60
C VAL A 265 26.10 12.33 -26.33
N LEU A 266 27.06 13.24 -26.26
CA LEU A 266 27.20 14.19 -25.15
C LEU A 266 26.78 15.59 -25.58
N ILE A 267 25.74 16.13 -24.92
CA ILE A 267 25.39 17.54 -24.93
C ILE A 267 25.99 18.16 -23.65
N PRO A 268 27.18 18.79 -23.73
CA PRO A 268 27.86 19.33 -22.56
C PRO A 268 27.08 20.50 -21.96
N PHE A 269 27.28 20.73 -20.66
CA PHE A 269 26.67 21.85 -19.93
C PHE A 269 27.02 23.20 -20.57
N THR A 270 26.02 24.04 -20.79
CA THR A 270 26.16 25.48 -21.06
C THR A 270 25.06 26.26 -20.37
N ASN A 271 25.32 27.53 -20.03
CA ASN A 271 24.33 28.40 -19.41
C ASN A 271 23.32 28.95 -20.43
N GLU A 272 23.76 29.06 -21.68
CA GLU A 272 23.04 29.68 -22.78
C GLU A 272 21.99 28.73 -23.38
N GLY A 273 22.26 27.42 -23.35
CA GLY A 273 21.35 26.37 -23.82
C GLY A 273 21.64 25.87 -25.24
N CYS A 274 20.89 24.86 -25.66
CA CYS A 274 20.97 24.21 -26.97
C CYS A 274 19.69 24.52 -27.74
N ALA A 275 19.74 25.29 -28.84
CA ALA A 275 18.53 25.60 -29.59
C ALA A 275 18.23 24.55 -30.66
N ILE A 276 17.01 24.02 -30.66
CA ILE A 276 16.51 23.09 -31.70
C ILE A 276 15.43 23.80 -32.49
N LYS A 277 15.75 24.28 -33.70
CA LYS A 277 14.85 25.08 -34.54
C LYS A 277 14.33 24.29 -35.74
N SER A 278 15.22 23.72 -36.56
CA SER A 278 14.86 22.90 -37.71
C SER A 278 14.55 21.45 -37.30
N GLY A 279 13.75 20.77 -38.13
CA GLY A 279 13.64 19.31 -38.19
C GLY A 279 13.21 18.56 -36.92
N GLU A 280 13.36 17.25 -36.99
CA GLU A 280 13.21 16.26 -35.93
C GLU A 280 14.56 15.53 -35.78
N ILE A 281 14.95 15.12 -34.56
CA ILE A 281 16.15 14.33 -34.32
C ILE A 281 15.77 12.84 -34.21
N VAL A 282 16.25 12.02 -35.15
CA VAL A 282 15.96 10.59 -35.20
C VAL A 282 17.05 9.83 -34.45
N VAL A 283 16.63 9.06 -33.44
CA VAL A 283 17.49 8.27 -32.57
C VAL A 283 17.35 6.77 -32.93
N PRO A 284 18.36 6.15 -33.56
CA PRO A 284 18.37 4.72 -33.85
C PRO A 284 18.77 3.90 -32.62
N SER A 285 18.78 2.57 -32.77
CA SER A 285 19.20 1.63 -31.73
C SER A 285 20.62 1.91 -31.20
N ASN A 286 20.86 1.49 -29.96
CA ASN A 286 22.16 1.55 -29.27
C ASN A 286 22.71 2.96 -29.03
N ILE A 287 21.85 3.97 -28.98
CA ILE A 287 22.23 5.36 -28.73
C ILE A 287 21.87 5.79 -27.31
N ILE A 288 22.82 6.43 -26.64
CA ILE A 288 22.62 7.11 -25.36
C ILE A 288 22.73 8.62 -25.62
N VAL A 289 21.65 9.38 -25.40
CA VAL A 289 21.67 10.84 -25.44
C VAL A 289 21.82 11.36 -24.03
N GLU A 290 23.01 11.85 -23.70
CA GLU A 290 23.36 12.34 -22.38
C GLU A 290 23.57 13.86 -22.39
N GLY A 291 22.73 14.55 -21.62
CA GLY A 291 22.89 15.96 -21.30
C GLY A 291 23.49 16.12 -19.91
N GLN A 292 24.15 17.26 -19.72
CA GLN A 292 24.62 17.71 -18.40
C GLN A 292 23.76 18.87 -17.91
N ASN A 293 22.42 18.74 -18.04
CA ASN A 293 21.43 19.75 -17.67
C ASN A 293 21.43 21.04 -18.52
N THR A 294 22.05 21.03 -19.70
CA THR A 294 21.88 22.10 -20.70
C THR A 294 20.42 22.21 -21.08
N LYS A 295 19.87 23.43 -21.02
CA LYS A 295 18.49 23.70 -21.45
C LYS A 295 18.38 23.57 -22.96
N ILE A 296 17.57 22.62 -23.43
CA ILE A 296 17.20 22.43 -24.82
C ILE A 296 16.02 23.35 -25.14
N ILE A 297 16.28 24.43 -25.87
CA ILE A 297 15.32 25.48 -26.18
C ILE A 297 14.65 25.14 -27.52
N ILE A 298 13.34 24.90 -27.48
CA ILE A 298 12.55 24.54 -28.66
C ILE A 298 11.62 25.70 -29.01
N ASN A 299 11.69 26.17 -30.25
CA ASN A 299 10.78 27.21 -30.73
C ASN A 299 9.36 26.67 -30.95
N SER A 300 8.36 27.52 -30.70
CA SER A 300 6.98 27.27 -31.14
C SER A 300 6.93 27.19 -32.67
N VAL A 301 6.09 26.29 -33.20
CA VAL A 301 5.77 26.16 -34.62
C VAL A 301 4.27 25.88 -34.80
N ASN A 302 3.61 26.34 -35.86
CA ASN A 302 2.15 26.11 -36.01
C ASN A 302 1.76 24.66 -36.40
N THR A 303 2.71 23.72 -36.41
CA THR A 303 2.54 22.30 -36.76
C THR A 303 3.14 21.39 -35.69
N VAL A 304 2.86 20.09 -35.71
CA VAL A 304 3.48 19.14 -34.78
C VAL A 304 4.98 18.99 -35.08
N LYS A 305 5.80 19.08 -34.03
CA LYS A 305 7.25 18.95 -34.00
C LYS A 305 7.63 17.95 -32.92
N ASN A 306 8.17 16.81 -33.35
CA ASN A 306 8.73 15.81 -32.46
C ASN A 306 10.23 16.10 -32.35
N VAL A 307 10.70 16.47 -31.16
CA VAL A 307 12.08 16.92 -30.95
C VAL A 307 13.04 15.73 -31.08
N PHE A 308 12.90 14.73 -30.22
CA PHE A 308 13.54 13.43 -30.38
C PHE A 308 12.51 12.38 -30.74
N LYS A 309 12.80 11.57 -31.75
CA LYS A 309 11.93 10.48 -32.18
C LYS A 309 12.70 9.23 -32.57
N THR A 310 12.02 8.09 -32.60
CA THR A 310 12.54 6.87 -33.23
C THR A 310 11.88 6.63 -34.59
N ASP A 311 12.46 5.71 -35.37
CA ASP A 311 11.93 5.31 -36.66
C ASP A 311 10.73 4.36 -36.46
N LYS A 312 9.54 4.80 -36.86
CA LYS A 312 8.30 4.02 -36.75
C LYS A 312 8.21 2.81 -37.70
N THR A 313 9.14 2.62 -38.62
CA THR A 313 9.09 1.54 -39.62
C THR A 313 9.80 0.26 -39.16
N LYS A 314 10.55 0.33 -38.05
CA LYS A 314 11.35 -0.78 -37.53
C LYS A 314 11.38 -0.74 -36.00
N VAL A 315 11.82 -1.84 -35.38
CA VAL A 315 12.05 -1.89 -33.93
C VAL A 315 13.39 -1.23 -33.60
N ASN A 316 13.40 -0.30 -32.64
CA ASN A 316 14.57 0.42 -32.16
C ASN A 316 14.88 -0.01 -30.73
N LYS A 317 16.12 -0.42 -30.45
CA LYS A 317 16.49 -1.06 -29.17
C LYS A 317 17.59 -0.32 -28.44
N ASN A 318 17.64 -0.45 -27.11
CA ASN A 318 18.77 0.01 -26.30
C ASN A 318 19.00 1.52 -26.44
N ILE A 319 17.94 2.32 -26.27
CA ILE A 319 18.02 3.78 -26.35
C ILE A 319 17.87 4.37 -24.96
N ASN A 320 18.80 5.25 -24.58
CA ASN A 320 18.76 5.90 -23.28
C ASN A 320 18.77 7.42 -23.43
N PHE A 321 17.97 8.12 -22.63
CA PHE A 321 18.02 9.56 -22.48
C PHE A 321 18.34 9.91 -21.04
N LYS A 322 19.32 10.78 -20.82
CA LYS A 322 19.80 11.10 -19.48
C LYS A 322 20.14 12.57 -19.32
N GLY A 323 19.67 13.21 -18.24
CA GLY A 323 20.14 14.54 -17.83
C GLY A 323 19.79 15.68 -18.80
N LEU A 324 18.64 15.59 -19.47
CA LEU A 324 18.18 16.59 -20.44
C LEU A 324 17.10 17.48 -19.83
N HIS A 325 17.14 18.76 -20.15
CA HIS A 325 16.11 19.74 -19.77
C HIS A 325 15.48 20.31 -21.05
N PHE A 326 14.27 19.87 -21.38
CA PHE A 326 13.48 20.39 -22.49
C PHE A 326 12.70 21.64 -22.07
N TYR A 327 12.88 22.74 -22.80
CA TYR A 327 12.12 23.98 -22.61
C TYR A 327 11.50 24.41 -23.94
N SER A 328 10.17 24.32 -24.02
CA SER A 328 9.44 24.73 -25.21
C SER A 328 8.85 26.13 -25.07
N LYS A 329 8.95 26.92 -26.14
CA LYS A 329 8.25 28.21 -26.30
C LYS A 329 6.82 28.04 -26.83
N ASN A 330 6.24 26.85 -26.66
CA ASN A 330 4.86 26.49 -27.01
C ASN A 330 3.89 27.66 -26.81
N ASP A 331 3.18 28.04 -27.87
CA ASP A 331 2.26 29.19 -27.85
C ASP A 331 0.93 28.91 -27.12
N LYS A 332 0.71 27.68 -26.65
CA LYS A 332 -0.47 27.20 -25.90
C LYS A 332 -1.79 27.39 -26.64
N THR A 333 -1.75 27.80 -27.91
CA THR A 333 -2.93 27.95 -28.75
C THR A 333 -3.25 26.60 -29.37
N ARG A 334 -4.36 26.02 -28.93
CA ARG A 334 -4.87 24.76 -29.47
C ARG A 334 -6.19 24.98 -30.18
N SER A 335 -6.33 24.49 -31.41
CA SER A 335 -7.65 24.24 -31.97
C SER A 335 -8.20 23.03 -31.19
N ASN A 336 -9.39 23.17 -30.60
CA ASN A 336 -10.00 22.10 -29.80
C ASN A 336 -10.12 20.79 -30.61
N GLY A 337 -9.57 19.69 -30.10
CA GLY A 337 -10.06 18.33 -30.42
C GLY A 337 -8.98 17.30 -30.76
N ARG A 338 -9.15 16.09 -30.21
CA ARG A 338 -8.44 14.87 -30.62
C ARG A 338 -8.41 14.80 -32.15
N GLY A 339 -7.22 14.98 -32.73
CA GLY A 339 -6.97 14.74 -34.15
C GLY A 339 -6.92 15.97 -35.07
N GLN A 340 -7.19 17.20 -34.61
CA GLN A 340 -7.05 18.40 -35.47
C GLN A 340 -6.42 19.60 -34.71
N LEU A 341 -5.09 19.67 -34.84
CA LEU A 341 -4.14 20.77 -34.52
C LEU A 341 -4.37 21.54 -33.21
N GLY A 342 -3.82 21.01 -32.12
CA GLY A 342 -3.79 21.66 -30.81
C GLY A 342 -2.41 21.68 -30.15
N SER A 343 -1.57 22.68 -30.48
CA SER A 343 -0.16 22.88 -30.09
C SER A 343 0.84 21.73 -30.38
N ASN A 344 2.12 22.04 -30.30
CA ASN A 344 3.06 21.73 -31.38
C ASN A 344 4.33 20.96 -31.00
N VAL A 345 4.78 20.93 -29.74
CA VAL A 345 6.10 20.38 -29.40
C VAL A 345 5.97 19.15 -28.52
N ASN A 346 6.38 18.00 -29.06
CA ASN A 346 6.53 16.74 -28.36
C ASN A 346 8.02 16.53 -28.08
N ALA A 347 8.43 16.45 -26.82
CA ALA A 347 9.85 16.39 -26.49
C ALA A 347 10.47 15.04 -26.89
N ILE A 348 9.89 13.92 -26.46
CA ILE A 348 10.36 12.58 -26.81
C ILE A 348 9.19 11.73 -27.31
N VAL A 349 9.29 11.24 -28.55
CA VAL A 349 8.30 10.35 -29.18
C VAL A 349 8.95 9.02 -29.57
N LEU A 350 8.59 7.96 -28.87
CA LEU A 350 9.15 6.63 -29.09
C LEU A 350 8.13 5.74 -29.81
N SER A 351 8.51 5.27 -30.98
CA SER A 351 7.75 4.34 -31.80
C SER A 351 8.54 3.04 -32.00
N ASN A 352 7.86 1.91 -31.84
CA ASN A 352 8.41 0.56 -31.95
C ASN A 352 9.73 0.40 -31.18
N VAL A 353 9.69 0.47 -29.85
CA VAL A 353 10.90 0.50 -29.02
C VAL A 353 11.02 -0.70 -28.07
N GLU A 354 12.26 -1.13 -27.81
CA GLU A 354 12.55 -2.12 -26.76
C GLU A 354 13.78 -1.71 -25.93
N ASN A 355 13.76 -1.99 -24.62
CA ASN A 355 14.86 -1.69 -23.69
C ASN A 355 15.25 -0.21 -23.72
N ILE A 356 14.40 0.62 -23.13
CA ILE A 356 14.56 2.08 -23.08
C ILE A 356 14.80 2.52 -21.65
N LYS A 357 15.76 3.43 -21.43
CA LYS A 357 16.00 4.06 -20.12
C LYS A 357 15.89 5.58 -20.20
N LEU A 358 15.15 6.17 -19.26
CA LEU A 358 14.91 7.60 -19.18
C LEU A 358 15.27 8.09 -17.77
N GLU A 359 16.35 8.86 -17.62
CA GLU A 359 16.87 9.23 -16.30
C GLU A 359 17.05 10.75 -16.17
N LYS A 360 16.50 11.35 -15.10
CA LYS A 360 16.72 12.77 -14.75
C LYS A 360 16.36 13.71 -15.90
N LEU A 361 15.12 13.62 -16.37
CA LEU A 361 14.61 14.42 -17.48
C LEU A 361 13.64 15.47 -16.97
N THR A 362 13.81 16.71 -17.44
CA THR A 362 12.91 17.82 -17.14
C THR A 362 12.22 18.29 -18.42
N PHE A 363 10.90 18.50 -18.35
CA PHE A 363 10.07 18.92 -19.47
C PHE A 363 9.26 20.16 -19.08
N GLU A 364 9.54 21.29 -19.71
CA GLU A 364 8.88 22.57 -19.43
C GLU A 364 8.06 23.03 -20.66
N ASN A 365 6.77 23.30 -20.42
CA ASN A 365 5.83 23.84 -21.42
C ASN A 365 5.68 23.00 -22.71
N CYS A 366 5.77 21.67 -22.62
CA CYS A 366 5.58 20.79 -23.78
C CYS A 366 4.09 20.44 -24.00
N GLU A 367 3.74 19.97 -25.21
CA GLU A 367 2.46 19.28 -25.43
C GLU A 367 2.55 17.88 -24.81
N PHE A 368 3.44 17.04 -25.35
CA PHE A 368 3.86 15.79 -24.75
C PHE A 368 5.28 15.89 -24.21
N GLY A 369 5.50 15.45 -22.97
CA GLY A 369 6.84 15.25 -22.45
C GLY A 369 7.44 13.94 -22.97
N LEU A 370 6.79 12.83 -22.63
CA LEU A 370 7.08 11.50 -23.17
C LEU A 370 5.84 10.89 -23.81
N LYS A 371 6.00 10.43 -25.05
CA LYS A 371 4.96 9.70 -25.79
C LYS A 371 5.50 8.39 -26.35
N ILE A 372 4.86 7.28 -26.00
CA ILE A 372 5.07 5.97 -26.64
C ILE A 372 3.79 5.62 -27.39
N ASP A 373 3.84 5.62 -28.72
CA ASP A 373 2.63 5.72 -29.54
C ASP A 373 2.16 4.44 -30.22
N THR A 374 3.05 3.48 -30.48
CA THR A 374 2.80 2.35 -31.38
C THR A 374 3.05 1.01 -30.71
N TYR A 375 4.29 0.75 -30.32
CA TYR A 375 4.72 -0.43 -29.58
C TYR A 375 5.91 -0.07 -28.69
N GLY A 376 5.90 -0.60 -27.47
CA GLY A 376 7.02 -0.49 -26.55
C GLY A 376 7.22 -1.76 -25.74
N LYS A 377 8.46 -2.05 -25.33
CA LYS A 377 8.75 -3.13 -24.39
C LYS A 377 9.93 -2.81 -23.48
N GLN A 378 9.87 -3.15 -22.20
CA GLN A 378 10.96 -2.91 -21.23
C GLN A 378 11.35 -1.42 -21.18
N ILE A 379 10.41 -0.61 -20.70
CA ILE A 379 10.61 0.83 -20.54
C ILE A 379 10.90 1.12 -19.07
N HIS A 380 12.07 1.70 -18.80
CA HIS A 380 12.50 2.06 -17.45
C HIS A 380 12.68 3.56 -17.33
N PHE A 381 12.16 4.17 -16.27
CA PHE A 381 12.44 5.57 -15.98
C PHE A 381 12.67 5.86 -14.50
N ASP A 382 13.50 6.86 -14.22
CA ASP A 382 13.76 7.39 -12.88
C ASP A 382 13.88 8.92 -12.96
N ASN A 383 13.16 9.62 -12.08
CA ASN A 383 13.22 11.07 -11.94
C ASN A 383 12.81 11.83 -13.21
N LEU A 384 11.51 11.78 -13.52
CA LEU A 384 10.89 12.57 -14.59
C LEU A 384 10.13 13.74 -13.97
N SER A 385 10.43 14.96 -14.42
CA SER A 385 9.81 16.20 -13.94
C SER A 385 9.15 16.96 -15.08
N PHE A 386 7.86 17.26 -14.94
CA PHE A 386 7.07 17.93 -15.95
C PHE A 386 6.45 19.20 -15.36
N ASN A 387 6.73 20.36 -15.96
CA ASN A 387 6.22 21.65 -15.52
C ASN A 387 5.45 22.34 -16.65
N GLY A 388 4.15 22.56 -16.45
CA GLY A 388 3.28 23.18 -17.46
C GLY A 388 3.16 22.36 -18.75
N THR A 389 3.37 21.05 -18.67
CA THR A 389 3.23 20.13 -19.82
C THR A 389 1.80 19.60 -19.89
N TYR A 390 1.14 19.68 -21.05
CA TYR A 390 -0.28 19.33 -21.19
C TYR A 390 -0.55 17.84 -20.96
N GLN A 391 0.19 16.98 -21.64
CA GLN A 391 0.13 15.52 -21.57
C GLN A 391 1.53 14.96 -21.22
N PRO A 392 1.95 15.06 -19.95
CA PRO A 392 3.29 14.70 -19.49
C PRO A 392 3.74 13.32 -19.95
N PHE A 393 2.89 12.31 -19.76
CA PHE A 393 3.25 10.91 -19.98
C PHE A 393 2.11 10.17 -20.70
N TYR A 394 2.37 9.78 -21.93
CA TYR A 394 1.46 8.99 -22.76
C TYR A 394 2.12 7.69 -23.17
N VAL A 395 1.45 6.56 -22.94
CA VAL A 395 1.94 5.24 -23.34
C VAL A 395 0.80 4.41 -23.92
N SER A 396 1.07 3.77 -25.06
CA SER A 396 0.13 2.88 -25.75
C SER A 396 0.81 1.59 -26.20
N ASN A 397 0.08 0.46 -26.17
CA ASN A 397 0.53 -0.86 -26.64
C ASN A 397 1.94 -1.25 -26.15
N THR A 398 2.21 -1.02 -24.87
CA THR A 398 3.55 -1.19 -24.30
C THR A 398 3.56 -2.24 -23.20
N ASP A 399 4.53 -3.16 -23.23
CA ASP A 399 4.66 -4.21 -22.22
C ASP A 399 5.89 -3.98 -21.32
N VAL A 400 5.75 -4.24 -20.02
CA VAL A 400 6.82 -4.09 -19.01
C VAL A 400 7.33 -2.65 -18.93
N ILE A 401 6.71 -1.87 -18.05
CA ILE A 401 7.10 -0.49 -17.77
C ILE A 401 7.36 -0.38 -16.27
N THR A 402 8.54 0.10 -15.88
CA THR A 402 8.84 0.37 -14.47
C THR A 402 9.35 1.80 -14.31
N GLY A 403 8.70 2.56 -13.45
CA GLY A 403 9.02 3.95 -13.18
C GLY A 403 9.10 4.27 -11.71
N ARG A 404 9.94 5.23 -11.33
CA ARG A 404 9.90 5.85 -10.01
C ARG A 404 10.21 7.35 -10.09
N THR A 405 9.75 8.10 -9.10
CA THR A 405 9.94 9.54 -8.97
C THR A 405 9.40 10.29 -10.20
N PHE A 406 8.08 10.44 -10.20
CA PHE A 406 7.33 11.15 -11.22
C PHE A 406 6.75 12.43 -10.64
N TYR A 407 7.13 13.59 -11.17
CA TYR A 407 6.59 14.88 -10.78
C TYR A 407 5.88 15.55 -11.95
N SER A 408 4.64 16.00 -11.77
CA SER A 408 3.95 16.78 -12.78
C SER A 408 3.13 17.92 -12.21
N ASP A 409 3.39 19.13 -12.68
CA ASP A 409 2.64 20.35 -12.38
C ASP A 409 1.83 20.83 -13.59
N ARG A 410 0.51 20.89 -13.42
CA ARG A 410 -0.47 21.34 -14.39
C ARG A 410 -1.41 22.40 -13.82
N LEU A 411 -0.95 23.17 -12.82
CA LEU A 411 -1.73 24.28 -12.27
C LEU A 411 -2.13 25.31 -13.35
N GLY A 412 -3.39 25.75 -13.30
CA GLY A 412 -3.93 26.74 -14.25
C GLY A 412 -4.24 26.20 -15.65
N MET A 413 -4.05 24.91 -15.92
CA MET A 413 -4.31 24.31 -17.24
C MET A 413 -5.78 23.89 -17.37
N ASN A 414 -6.51 24.53 -18.29
CA ASN A 414 -7.95 24.29 -18.47
C ASN A 414 -8.27 23.32 -19.61
N SER A 415 -8.20 22.02 -19.33
CA SER A 415 -8.60 20.96 -20.28
C SER A 415 -9.30 19.79 -19.61
N GLY A 416 -10.43 19.36 -20.18
CA GLY A 416 -11.12 18.13 -19.76
C GLY A 416 -10.54 16.84 -20.34
N PHE A 417 -9.64 16.93 -21.34
CA PHE A 417 -9.14 15.76 -22.09
C PHE A 417 -7.68 15.42 -21.84
N ASP A 418 -6.97 16.27 -21.08
CA ASP A 418 -5.54 16.10 -20.86
C ASP A 418 -5.29 15.58 -19.44
N HIS A 419 -4.37 14.64 -19.35
CA HIS A 419 -4.09 13.86 -18.14
C HIS A 419 -2.60 13.94 -17.83
N HIS A 420 -2.21 13.79 -16.56
CA HIS A 420 -0.79 13.71 -16.20
C HIS A 420 -0.19 12.42 -16.75
N ILE A 421 -0.93 11.31 -16.57
CA ILE A 421 -0.56 9.98 -17.00
C ILE A 421 -1.70 9.43 -17.85
N TYR A 422 -1.39 9.02 -19.06
CA TYR A 422 -2.33 8.44 -20.01
C TYR A 422 -1.84 7.09 -20.49
N ILE A 423 -2.55 6.03 -20.12
CA ILE A 423 -2.23 4.65 -20.47
C ILE A 423 -3.31 4.10 -21.39
N ASN A 424 -2.90 3.67 -22.58
CA ASN A 424 -3.83 3.29 -23.62
C ASN A 424 -3.60 1.88 -24.17
N SER A 425 -4.66 1.32 -24.75
CA SER A 425 -4.63 0.12 -25.59
C SER A 425 -3.97 -1.07 -24.90
N ALA A 426 -3.29 -1.94 -25.65
CA ALA A 426 -2.73 -3.21 -25.16
C ALA A 426 -1.49 -3.04 -24.25
N THR A 427 -1.48 -2.02 -23.39
CA THR A 427 -0.42 -1.77 -22.42
C THR A 427 -0.54 -2.72 -21.22
N THR A 428 0.54 -3.41 -20.90
CA THR A 428 0.56 -4.43 -19.83
C THR A 428 1.78 -4.32 -18.92
N ASN A 429 1.63 -4.78 -17.68
CA ASN A 429 2.73 -4.90 -16.71
C ASN A 429 3.43 -3.54 -16.45
N LEU A 430 2.64 -2.54 -16.06
CA LEU A 430 3.13 -1.22 -15.71
C LEU A 430 3.20 -1.07 -14.20
N THR A 431 4.32 -0.56 -13.68
CA THR A 431 4.44 -0.13 -12.28
C THR A 431 5.11 1.23 -12.21
N ILE A 432 4.45 2.22 -11.60
CA ILE A 432 5.03 3.54 -11.33
C ILE A 432 4.87 3.86 -9.83
N SER A 433 5.95 4.33 -9.21
CA SER A 433 6.02 4.67 -7.77
C SER A 433 6.50 6.09 -7.55
N ASP A 434 6.27 6.64 -6.34
CA ASP A 434 6.67 8.01 -5.95
C ASP A 434 6.14 9.05 -6.93
N ILE A 435 4.82 9.21 -6.96
CA ILE A 435 4.09 10.01 -7.93
C ILE A 435 3.55 11.26 -7.23
N LYS A 436 3.99 12.43 -7.68
CA LYS A 436 3.47 13.72 -7.22
C LYS A 436 2.88 14.51 -8.38
N MET A 437 1.61 14.85 -8.25
CA MET A 437 0.85 15.61 -9.25
C MET A 437 0.22 16.84 -8.60
N ILE A 438 0.27 17.97 -9.30
CA ILE A 438 -0.33 19.24 -8.85
C ILE A 438 -1.19 19.81 -9.98
N GLY A 439 -2.40 20.25 -9.66
CA GLY A 439 -3.35 20.74 -10.67
C GLY A 439 -3.97 19.61 -11.49
N SER A 440 -5.15 19.84 -12.06
CA SER A 440 -5.76 19.11 -13.18
C SER A 440 -7.22 19.53 -13.25
N ASN A 441 -7.80 19.66 -14.45
CA ASN A 441 -9.24 19.85 -14.60
C ASN A 441 -9.99 18.57 -15.01
N SER A 442 -9.26 17.49 -15.25
CA SER A 442 -9.75 16.16 -15.59
C SER A 442 -9.25 15.11 -14.58
N TYR A 443 -9.34 13.83 -14.92
CA TYR A 443 -8.66 12.76 -14.20
C TYR A 443 -7.14 12.95 -14.29
N ALA A 444 -6.43 12.85 -13.18
CA ALA A 444 -4.97 12.96 -13.20
C ALA A 444 -4.34 11.77 -13.95
N ILE A 445 -4.93 10.58 -13.81
CA ILE A 445 -4.53 9.33 -14.46
C ILE A 445 -5.73 8.77 -15.24
N ASP A 446 -5.53 8.50 -16.52
CA ASP A 446 -6.52 7.87 -17.39
C ASP A 446 -5.94 6.57 -17.97
N VAL A 447 -6.69 5.46 -17.86
CA VAL A 447 -6.29 4.12 -18.29
C VAL A 447 -7.43 3.47 -19.08
N LYS A 448 -7.22 3.24 -20.38
CA LYS A 448 -8.31 2.79 -21.29
C LYS A 448 -7.83 2.17 -22.60
N ASP A 449 -8.75 1.81 -23.49
CA ASP A 449 -8.48 1.32 -24.85
C ASP A 449 -9.30 2.08 -25.90
N ASP A 450 -8.83 3.28 -26.25
CA ASP A 450 -9.46 4.09 -27.30
C ASP A 450 -9.32 3.48 -28.71
N THR A 451 -8.50 2.44 -28.86
CA THR A 451 -8.17 1.86 -30.16
C THR A 451 -8.97 0.60 -30.51
N GLY A 452 -9.60 -0.02 -29.50
CA GLY A 452 -10.22 -1.34 -29.63
C GLY A 452 -9.22 -2.49 -29.82
N ASN A 453 -7.94 -2.28 -29.50
CA ASN A 453 -6.90 -3.30 -29.64
C ASN A 453 -7.03 -4.36 -28.53
N ALA A 454 -6.87 -3.92 -27.29
CA ALA A 454 -7.06 -4.69 -26.07
C ALA A 454 -7.03 -3.74 -24.87
N PRO A 455 -7.77 -4.01 -23.79
CA PRO A 455 -7.72 -3.20 -22.58
C PRO A 455 -6.37 -3.30 -21.87
N PRO A 456 -5.89 -2.20 -21.25
CA PRO A 456 -4.72 -2.25 -20.38
C PRO A 456 -4.89 -3.22 -19.21
N LYS A 457 -3.84 -3.97 -18.86
CA LYS A 457 -3.89 -4.96 -17.76
C LYS A 457 -2.66 -4.91 -16.88
N ASN A 458 -2.83 -5.26 -15.60
CA ASN A 458 -1.75 -5.25 -14.61
C ASN A 458 -1.06 -3.88 -14.55
N ILE A 459 -1.87 -2.83 -14.37
CA ILE A 459 -1.41 -1.44 -14.28
C ILE A 459 -1.37 -1.06 -12.79
N ILE A 460 -0.19 -0.74 -12.28
CA ILE A 460 0.06 -0.52 -10.86
C ILE A 460 0.65 0.88 -10.62
N PHE A 461 0.03 1.62 -9.70
CA PHE A 461 0.58 2.89 -9.21
C PHE A 461 0.71 2.87 -7.67
N THR A 462 1.79 3.41 -7.12
CA THR A 462 1.99 3.47 -5.67
C THR A 462 2.61 4.79 -5.22
N ASP A 463 2.40 5.15 -3.96
CA ASP A 463 2.90 6.36 -3.32
C ASP A 463 2.49 7.62 -4.10
N ILE A 464 1.17 7.84 -4.20
CA ILE A 464 0.56 8.88 -5.01
C ILE A 464 0.17 10.06 -4.14
N VAL A 465 0.59 11.27 -4.52
CA VAL A 465 0.12 12.54 -3.95
C VAL A 465 -0.47 13.40 -5.07
N LEU A 466 -1.76 13.71 -4.97
CA LEU A 466 -2.45 14.66 -5.86
C LEU A 466 -2.94 15.87 -5.06
N ASN A 467 -2.44 17.05 -5.41
CA ASN A 467 -2.86 18.33 -4.82
C ASN A 467 -3.60 19.19 -5.85
N SER A 468 -4.75 19.76 -5.48
CA SER A 468 -5.52 20.73 -6.28
C SER A 468 -5.95 20.20 -7.66
N GLY A 469 -6.39 18.94 -7.74
CA GLY A 469 -6.84 18.30 -8.98
C GLY A 469 -8.36 18.24 -9.14
N GLY A 470 -8.83 17.87 -10.35
CA GLY A 470 -10.23 17.56 -10.64
C GLY A 470 -10.62 16.18 -10.12
N GLY A 471 -10.07 15.11 -10.71
CA GLY A 471 -10.21 13.72 -10.25
C GLY A 471 -8.85 13.02 -10.20
N LEU A 472 -8.76 11.87 -9.54
CA LEU A 472 -7.49 11.13 -9.49
C LEU A 472 -7.38 10.13 -10.64
N ILE A 473 -8.19 9.08 -10.65
CA ILE A 473 -8.01 7.98 -11.60
C ILE A 473 -9.32 7.48 -12.18
N VAL A 474 -9.26 7.20 -13.48
CA VAL A 474 -10.30 6.49 -14.20
C VAL A 474 -9.73 5.22 -14.84
N SER A 475 -10.46 4.11 -14.65
CA SER A 475 -10.25 2.84 -15.36
C SER A 475 -11.41 2.68 -16.34
N GLU A 476 -11.11 2.72 -17.64
CA GLU A 476 -12.13 2.62 -18.69
C GLU A 476 -11.99 1.32 -19.49
N GLN A 477 -13.07 0.91 -20.16
CA GLN A 477 -13.04 -0.10 -21.23
C GLN A 477 -12.43 -1.44 -20.82
N LYS A 478 -12.77 -1.94 -19.62
CA LYS A 478 -12.24 -3.19 -19.04
C LYS A 478 -10.76 -3.16 -18.67
N ALA A 479 -10.15 -1.97 -18.56
CA ALA A 479 -8.82 -1.82 -18.00
C ALA A 479 -8.74 -2.38 -16.57
N ASP A 480 -7.57 -2.89 -16.17
CA ASP A 480 -7.33 -3.45 -14.83
C ASP A 480 -6.21 -2.68 -14.10
N VAL A 481 -6.62 -1.95 -13.06
CA VAL A 481 -5.79 -0.97 -12.36
C VAL A 481 -5.78 -1.21 -10.86
N THR A 482 -4.59 -1.24 -10.27
CA THR A 482 -4.39 -1.26 -8.81
C THR A 482 -3.57 -0.07 -8.36
N ILE A 483 -4.02 0.63 -7.32
CA ILE A 483 -3.28 1.72 -6.70
C ILE A 483 -3.16 1.55 -5.18
N SER A 484 -2.08 2.07 -4.61
CA SER A 484 -1.81 2.00 -3.16
C SER A 484 -1.11 3.25 -2.64
N ASN A 485 -1.26 3.53 -1.34
CA ASN A 485 -0.62 4.64 -0.63
C ASN A 485 -0.94 5.99 -1.29
N VAL A 486 -2.21 6.39 -1.20
CA VAL A 486 -2.77 7.50 -1.97
C VAL A 486 -3.13 8.66 -1.05
N ILE A 487 -2.71 9.87 -1.37
CA ILE A 487 -3.14 11.10 -0.72
C ILE A 487 -3.73 12.02 -1.79
N VAL A 488 -5.00 12.38 -1.63
CA VAL A 488 -5.70 13.30 -2.53
C VAL A 488 -6.27 14.47 -1.73
N THR A 489 -5.91 15.67 -2.16
CA THR A 489 -6.54 16.90 -1.70
C THR A 489 -7.14 17.63 -2.89
N ILE A 490 -8.47 17.72 -2.92
CA ILE A 490 -9.22 18.41 -3.97
C ILE A 490 -9.57 19.83 -3.51
N ASP A 491 -9.39 20.80 -4.40
CA ASP A 491 -9.79 22.18 -4.15
C ASP A 491 -11.33 22.31 -4.24
N LYS A 492 -11.95 22.88 -3.20
CA LYS A 492 -13.40 23.04 -3.08
C LYS A 492 -14.01 23.98 -4.12
N THR A 493 -13.21 24.83 -4.77
CA THR A 493 -13.71 25.72 -5.83
C THR A 493 -13.90 25.02 -7.17
N LEU A 494 -13.41 23.78 -7.32
CA LEU A 494 -13.57 22.99 -8.53
C LEU A 494 -14.92 22.28 -8.52
N THR A 495 -15.72 22.45 -9.57
CA THR A 495 -17.04 21.81 -9.67
C THR A 495 -16.90 20.29 -9.68
N SER A 496 -17.53 19.63 -8.70
CA SER A 496 -17.45 18.20 -8.37
C SER A 496 -17.03 17.25 -9.50
N LYS A 497 -15.87 16.62 -9.37
CA LYS A 497 -15.40 15.54 -10.26
C LYS A 497 -15.11 14.26 -9.47
N ASN A 498 -15.07 13.14 -10.18
CA ASN A 498 -14.97 11.81 -9.59
C ASN A 498 -13.50 11.47 -9.25
N ILE A 499 -13.25 11.03 -8.03
CA ILE A 499 -11.90 10.72 -7.54
C ILE A 499 -11.48 9.34 -8.08
N PHE A 500 -12.30 8.32 -7.85
CA PHE A 500 -12.10 6.95 -8.34
C PHE A 500 -13.24 6.57 -9.26
N ALA A 501 -12.93 6.28 -10.52
CA ALA A 501 -13.93 6.03 -11.54
C ALA A 501 -13.70 4.70 -12.30
N SER A 502 -14.80 3.99 -12.56
CA SER A 502 -14.90 2.88 -13.49
C SER A 502 -15.82 3.28 -14.63
N ILE A 503 -15.34 3.20 -15.86
CA ILE A 503 -16.12 3.48 -17.06
C ILE A 503 -16.05 2.25 -17.98
N GLU A 504 -17.13 1.93 -18.69
CA GLU A 504 -17.16 0.83 -19.67
C GLU A 504 -16.52 -0.49 -19.16
N ASP A 505 -16.93 -0.91 -17.96
CA ASP A 505 -16.50 -2.17 -17.29
C ASP A 505 -15.04 -2.19 -16.78
N GLY A 506 -14.42 -1.04 -16.55
CA GLY A 506 -13.13 -0.92 -15.87
C GLY A 506 -13.07 -1.59 -14.48
N LYS A 507 -11.86 -1.95 -14.06
CA LYS A 507 -11.58 -2.54 -12.74
C LYS A 507 -10.54 -1.70 -12.02
N LEU A 508 -10.92 -1.26 -10.84
CA LEU A 508 -10.09 -0.39 -10.00
C LEU A 508 -10.03 -0.92 -8.57
N LYS A 509 -8.81 -1.19 -8.10
CA LYS A 509 -8.53 -1.49 -6.70
C LYS A 509 -7.67 -0.39 -6.09
N VAL A 510 -8.08 0.13 -4.94
CA VAL A 510 -7.41 1.20 -4.20
C VAL A 510 -7.16 0.73 -2.78
N SER A 511 -5.96 0.96 -2.26
CA SER A 511 -5.61 0.62 -0.87
C SER A 511 -4.82 1.72 -0.18
N ASN A 512 -4.96 1.85 1.14
CA ASN A 512 -4.22 2.83 1.96
C ASN A 512 -4.38 4.25 1.41
N PHE A 513 -5.58 4.82 1.50
CA PHE A 513 -5.87 6.11 0.89
C PHE A 513 -6.35 7.15 1.91
N SER A 514 -6.02 8.41 1.66
CA SER A 514 -6.58 9.58 2.32
C SER A 514 -7.12 10.53 1.28
N VAL A 515 -8.39 10.88 1.39
CA VAL A 515 -9.09 11.79 0.47
C VAL A 515 -9.68 12.94 1.28
N SER A 516 -9.42 14.17 0.86
CA SER A 516 -9.95 15.38 1.48
C SER A 516 -10.40 16.39 0.42
N GLY A 517 -11.42 17.19 0.74
CA GLY A 517 -11.91 18.26 -0.14
C GLY A 517 -13.11 17.87 -1.00
N GLY A 518 -13.38 18.61 -2.07
CA GLY A 518 -14.64 18.51 -2.81
C GLY A 518 -14.65 17.51 -3.96
N GLY A 519 -15.50 16.48 -3.94
CA GLY A 519 -15.56 15.51 -5.02
C GLY A 519 -16.54 14.36 -4.80
N THR A 520 -16.71 13.52 -5.83
CA THR A 520 -17.39 12.23 -5.71
C THR A 520 -16.34 11.14 -5.49
N LEU A 521 -16.42 10.38 -4.41
CA LEU A 521 -15.40 9.36 -4.12
C LEU A 521 -15.38 8.25 -5.18
N ILE A 522 -16.52 7.64 -5.47
CA ILE A 522 -16.69 6.53 -6.40
C ILE A 522 -17.65 6.93 -7.52
N SER A 523 -17.27 6.69 -8.78
CA SER A 523 -18.20 6.77 -9.89
C SER A 523 -18.18 5.59 -10.84
N GLY A 524 -19.35 5.24 -11.36
CA GLY A 524 -19.53 4.27 -12.43
C GLY A 524 -20.24 4.87 -13.65
N LEU A 525 -19.77 4.60 -14.86
CA LEU A 525 -20.49 4.97 -16.08
C LEU A 525 -20.48 3.80 -17.06
N ASN A 526 -21.65 3.38 -17.53
CA ASN A 526 -21.78 2.28 -18.49
C ASN A 526 -20.99 1.02 -18.09
N SER A 527 -20.91 0.71 -16.78
CA SER A 527 -20.02 -0.31 -16.24
C SER A 527 -20.74 -1.48 -15.54
N PRO A 528 -21.71 -2.17 -16.18
CA PRO A 528 -22.47 -3.24 -15.53
C PRO A 528 -21.62 -4.40 -14.97
N ASN A 529 -20.39 -4.62 -15.47
CA ASN A 529 -19.41 -5.59 -14.96
C ASN A 529 -18.18 -4.92 -14.31
N GLY A 530 -18.16 -3.58 -14.25
CA GLY A 530 -17.08 -2.83 -13.63
C GLY A 530 -16.99 -3.07 -12.14
N ILE A 531 -15.78 -2.96 -11.61
CA ILE A 531 -15.44 -3.27 -10.22
C ILE A 531 -14.66 -2.11 -9.63
N ILE A 532 -15.11 -1.62 -8.47
CA ILE A 532 -14.33 -0.67 -7.65
C ILE A 532 -14.19 -1.24 -6.23
N ILE A 533 -12.96 -1.41 -5.76
CA ILE A 533 -12.66 -1.90 -4.41
C ILE A 533 -11.76 -0.89 -3.71
N LEU A 534 -12.23 -0.31 -2.60
CA LEU A 534 -11.49 0.61 -1.75
C LEU A 534 -11.19 -0.06 -0.40
N ILE A 535 -9.93 -0.07 0.03
CA ILE A 535 -9.47 -0.74 1.26
C ILE A 535 -8.64 0.21 2.11
N ASN A 536 -8.88 0.23 3.42
CA ASN A 536 -8.09 0.97 4.41
C ASN A 536 -7.98 2.47 4.05
N GLY A 537 -9.08 3.19 4.22
CA GLY A 537 -9.23 4.55 3.74
C GLY A 537 -9.66 5.54 4.80
N ILE A 538 -9.23 6.80 4.65
CA ILE A 538 -9.77 7.94 5.39
C ILE A 538 -10.34 8.93 4.40
N VAL A 539 -11.58 9.36 4.64
CA VAL A 539 -12.30 10.29 3.79
C VAL A 539 -12.79 11.45 4.66
N ASP A 540 -12.39 12.67 4.31
CA ASP A 540 -12.75 13.87 5.07
C ASP A 540 -13.40 14.93 4.19
N ARG A 541 -14.60 15.39 4.58
CA ARG A 541 -15.29 16.55 4.00
C ARG A 541 -15.48 16.50 2.48
N LEU A 542 -15.92 15.34 1.96
CA LEU A 542 -16.43 15.25 0.59
C LEU A 542 -17.59 16.22 0.42
N SER A 543 -17.44 17.26 -0.42
CA SER A 543 -18.49 18.26 -0.66
C SER A 543 -19.65 17.76 -1.53
N THR A 544 -19.45 16.64 -2.24
CA THR A 544 -20.43 16.08 -3.19
C THR A 544 -21.04 14.80 -2.64
N ARG A 545 -20.42 13.63 -2.88
CA ARG A 545 -21.03 12.30 -2.71
C ARG A 545 -19.98 11.19 -2.53
N VAL A 546 -20.36 10.09 -1.90
CA VAL A 546 -19.54 8.87 -1.80
C VAL A 546 -19.63 8.03 -3.07
N VAL A 547 -20.83 7.86 -3.65
CA VAL A 547 -21.02 7.06 -4.87
C VAL A 547 -21.96 7.79 -5.84
N VAL A 548 -21.64 7.78 -7.14
CA VAL A 548 -22.54 8.16 -8.25
C VAL A 548 -22.32 7.20 -9.43
N ALA A 549 -23.30 6.37 -9.79
CA ALA A 549 -23.10 5.37 -10.85
C ALA A 549 -24.24 5.27 -11.87
N ASN A 550 -23.99 5.62 -13.13
CA ASN A 550 -24.89 5.36 -14.27
C ASN A 550 -24.68 3.94 -14.83
N SER A 551 -24.83 2.93 -13.96
CA SER A 551 -24.44 1.51 -14.15
C SER A 551 -23.02 1.21 -13.62
N LEU A 552 -22.97 0.45 -12.53
CA LEU A 552 -21.76 -0.17 -11.97
C LEU A 552 -22.08 -1.58 -11.47
N GLY A 553 -21.24 -2.57 -11.80
CA GLY A 553 -21.41 -3.95 -11.37
C GLY A 553 -21.21 -4.13 -9.87
N TYR A 554 -20.00 -3.85 -9.39
CA TYR A 554 -19.63 -4.11 -8.01
C TYR A 554 -18.81 -2.96 -7.41
N ALA A 555 -19.19 -2.55 -6.21
CA ALA A 555 -18.40 -1.63 -5.40
C ALA A 555 -18.24 -2.18 -3.97
N LYS A 556 -17.00 -2.19 -3.46
CA LYS A 556 -16.69 -2.58 -2.08
C LYS A 556 -15.88 -1.49 -1.39
N LEU A 557 -16.27 -1.14 -0.18
CA LEU A 557 -15.49 -0.33 0.75
C LEU A 557 -15.20 -1.19 1.99
N ASP A 558 -13.92 -1.30 2.35
CA ASP A 558 -13.44 -2.17 3.42
C ASP A 558 -12.51 -1.36 4.33
N LYS A 559 -12.83 -1.25 5.62
CA LYS A 559 -12.08 -0.45 6.60
C LYS A 559 -11.91 1.01 6.17
N VAL A 560 -13.00 1.63 5.74
CA VAL A 560 -13.01 3.05 5.35
C VAL A 560 -13.66 3.89 6.46
N THR A 561 -12.94 4.91 6.92
CA THR A 561 -13.40 5.87 7.92
C THR A 561 -13.76 7.19 7.22
N PHE A 562 -14.98 7.65 7.42
CA PHE A 562 -15.49 8.93 6.95
C PHE A 562 -15.59 9.88 8.15
N LEU A 563 -14.79 10.94 8.18
CA LEU A 563 -14.67 11.84 9.35
C LEU A 563 -15.79 12.89 9.44
N ASP A 564 -16.21 13.43 8.30
CA ASP A 564 -17.38 14.31 8.19
C ASP A 564 -17.88 14.26 6.75
N VAL A 565 -19.03 13.64 6.51
CA VAL A 565 -19.60 13.59 5.16
C VAL A 565 -20.50 14.80 4.91
N ILE A 566 -20.05 15.73 4.07
CA ILE A 566 -20.72 17.01 3.81
C ILE A 566 -21.31 17.03 2.40
N SER A 567 -22.55 16.58 2.19
CA SER A 567 -23.18 16.79 0.88
C SER A 567 -23.88 18.15 0.83
N GLU A 568 -23.48 19.06 -0.06
CA GLU A 568 -24.23 20.31 -0.28
C GLU A 568 -25.57 20.08 -1.01
N GLU A 569 -25.70 18.95 -1.72
CA GLU A 569 -26.95 18.51 -2.36
C GLU A 569 -27.77 17.53 -1.50
N GLY A 570 -27.37 17.33 -0.23
CA GLY A 570 -28.21 16.69 0.77
C GLY A 570 -28.00 15.20 0.99
N VAL A 571 -27.09 14.51 0.28
CA VAL A 571 -26.94 13.04 0.37
C VAL A 571 -25.49 12.52 0.31
N ALA A 572 -25.03 11.77 1.32
CA ALA A 572 -23.69 11.13 1.28
C ALA A 572 -23.61 9.98 0.28
N ILE A 573 -24.66 9.18 0.11
CA ILE A 573 -24.68 8.01 -0.78
C ILE A 573 -25.84 8.20 -1.77
N PHE A 574 -25.57 8.52 -3.04
CA PHE A 574 -26.65 8.84 -3.98
C PHE A 574 -26.43 8.23 -5.35
N ASN A 575 -27.30 7.29 -5.71
CA ASN A 575 -27.48 6.90 -7.10
C ASN A 575 -28.70 7.68 -7.64
N HIS A 576 -28.60 8.36 -8.78
CA HIS A 576 -29.75 9.04 -9.40
C HIS A 576 -30.84 8.04 -9.86
N THR A 577 -32.04 8.52 -10.16
CA THR A 577 -33.01 7.72 -10.95
C THR A 577 -32.37 7.37 -12.30
N GLY A 578 -32.33 6.09 -12.68
CA GLY A 578 -31.63 5.61 -13.88
C GLY A 578 -30.14 5.28 -13.66
N CYS A 579 -29.61 5.50 -12.45
CA CYS A 579 -28.28 5.13 -12.02
C CYS A 579 -28.38 3.94 -11.04
N TRP A 580 -27.62 2.87 -11.26
CA TRP A 580 -27.61 1.72 -10.36
C TRP A 580 -26.19 1.21 -10.10
N VAL A 581 -26.00 0.70 -8.88
CA VAL A 581 -24.93 -0.24 -8.55
C VAL A 581 -25.61 -1.60 -8.31
N THR A 582 -25.15 -2.66 -8.98
CA THR A 582 -25.75 -4.00 -8.82
C THR A 582 -25.54 -4.53 -7.40
N LEU A 583 -24.33 -4.38 -6.86
CA LEU A 583 -23.99 -4.68 -5.48
C LEU A 583 -22.99 -3.67 -4.90
N LEU A 584 -23.38 -3.01 -3.82
CA LEU A 584 -22.53 -2.10 -3.05
C LEU A 584 -22.34 -2.66 -1.63
N GLU A 585 -21.11 -2.86 -1.20
CA GLU A 585 -20.81 -3.43 0.12
C GLU A 585 -19.87 -2.56 0.93
N PHE A 586 -20.17 -2.44 2.23
CA PHE A 586 -19.35 -1.77 3.23
C PHE A 586 -19.00 -2.79 4.32
N TYR A 587 -17.71 -2.92 4.61
CA TYR A 587 -17.17 -3.79 5.65
C TYR A 587 -16.32 -2.97 6.61
N ASP A 588 -16.55 -3.13 7.92
CA ASP A 588 -15.75 -2.51 8.98
C ASP A 588 -15.57 -0.98 8.78
N CYS A 589 -16.60 -0.31 8.24
CA CYS A 589 -16.54 1.13 7.94
C CYS A 589 -17.08 1.96 9.10
N HIS A 590 -16.55 3.18 9.27
CA HIS A 590 -17.04 4.13 10.26
C HIS A 590 -17.50 5.40 9.55
N LEU A 591 -18.77 5.73 9.65
CA LEU A 591 -19.38 6.90 9.03
C LEU A 591 -19.74 7.93 10.09
N THR A 592 -18.99 9.04 10.15
CA THR A 592 -19.29 10.17 11.03
C THR A 592 -19.93 11.32 10.24
N LEU A 593 -21.00 11.88 10.80
CA LEU A 593 -21.77 12.97 10.21
C LEU A 593 -21.86 14.13 11.21
N ILE A 594 -21.16 15.23 10.94
CA ILE A 594 -21.09 16.38 11.86
C ILE A 594 -21.82 17.58 11.29
N SER A 595 -21.66 17.83 9.99
CA SER A 595 -22.18 19.04 9.33
C SER A 595 -23.70 19.01 9.09
N PRO A 596 -24.44 20.12 9.35
CA PRO A 596 -25.91 20.16 9.29
C PRO A 596 -26.51 20.22 7.88
N LYS A 597 -25.69 20.29 6.81
CA LYS A 597 -26.12 20.54 5.42
C LYS A 597 -26.73 19.32 4.70
N THR A 598 -27.10 18.24 5.39
CA THR A 598 -27.62 17.03 4.72
C THR A 598 -29.03 16.71 5.19
N ASN A 599 -30.04 16.88 4.33
CA ASN A 599 -31.41 16.47 4.66
C ASN A 599 -31.57 14.93 4.67
N ASP A 600 -30.71 14.21 3.92
CA ASP A 600 -30.77 12.77 3.71
C ASP A 600 -29.35 12.17 3.74
N PRO A 601 -28.66 12.18 4.89
CA PRO A 601 -27.23 11.86 4.97
C PRO A 601 -26.92 10.48 4.38
N ILE A 602 -27.82 9.51 4.50
CA ILE A 602 -27.67 8.18 3.91
C ILE A 602 -28.92 7.93 3.06
N SER A 603 -28.77 7.92 1.74
CA SER A 603 -29.84 7.49 0.84
C SER A 603 -29.35 6.34 -0.04
N HIS A 604 -30.28 5.57 -0.58
CA HIS A 604 -29.91 4.40 -1.37
C HIS A 604 -30.80 4.26 -2.59
N ARG A 605 -30.17 4.24 -3.77
CA ARG A 605 -30.80 3.81 -5.03
C ARG A 605 -29.95 2.77 -5.77
N ALA A 606 -29.33 1.86 -5.03
CA ALA A 606 -28.66 0.67 -5.59
C ALA A 606 -29.60 -0.54 -5.55
N ASN A 607 -29.37 -1.55 -6.39
CA ASN A 607 -30.17 -2.78 -6.38
C ASN A 607 -29.98 -3.54 -5.06
N ASN A 608 -28.73 -3.69 -4.61
CA ASN A 608 -28.39 -4.28 -3.33
C ASN A 608 -27.29 -3.47 -2.63
N THR A 609 -27.54 -3.05 -1.39
CA THR A 609 -26.50 -2.47 -0.52
C THR A 609 -26.32 -3.30 0.75
N ARG A 610 -25.10 -3.52 1.21
CA ARG A 610 -24.84 -4.27 2.44
C ARG A 610 -23.84 -3.55 3.33
N TYR A 611 -24.13 -3.54 4.62
CA TYR A 611 -23.29 -3.01 5.67
C TYR A 611 -23.01 -4.13 6.68
N PHE A 612 -21.72 -4.42 6.87
CA PHE A 612 -21.25 -5.40 7.82
C PHE A 612 -20.28 -4.74 8.78
N ASN A 613 -20.52 -4.87 10.10
CA ASN A 613 -19.64 -4.33 11.15
C ASN A 613 -19.40 -2.82 11.04
N CYS A 614 -20.38 -2.08 10.52
CA CYS A 614 -20.24 -0.64 10.29
C CYS A 614 -20.75 0.17 11.49
N THR A 615 -20.09 1.29 11.77
CA THR A 615 -20.51 2.28 12.78
C THR A 615 -21.06 3.53 12.09
N PHE A 616 -22.21 4.01 12.55
CA PHE A 616 -22.86 5.23 12.08
C PHE A 616 -23.00 6.23 13.24
N ASP A 617 -22.24 7.32 13.18
CA ASP A 617 -22.13 8.30 14.27
C ASP A 617 -22.67 9.66 13.82
N ILE A 618 -23.88 10.02 14.27
CA ILE A 618 -24.57 11.26 13.88
C ILE A 618 -24.37 12.33 14.94
N LYS A 619 -23.55 13.34 14.66
CA LYS A 619 -23.23 14.45 15.58
C LYS A 619 -23.86 15.79 15.17
N THR A 620 -24.88 15.77 14.31
CA THR A 620 -25.58 16.98 13.84
C THR A 620 -26.43 17.62 14.94
N GLN A 621 -26.59 18.95 14.94
CA GLN A 621 -27.36 19.66 15.98
C GLN A 621 -28.87 19.36 15.94
N THR A 622 -29.43 19.21 14.74
CA THR A 622 -30.81 18.73 14.55
C THR A 622 -30.82 17.20 14.41
N PRO A 623 -31.79 16.50 15.03
CA PRO A 623 -31.98 15.09 14.76
C PRO A 623 -32.24 14.87 13.28
N LEU A 624 -31.39 14.08 12.62
CA LEU A 624 -31.58 13.70 11.23
C LEU A 624 -32.33 12.38 11.20
N PRO A 625 -33.59 12.36 10.73
CA PRO A 625 -34.43 11.27 11.18
C PRO A 625 -34.43 10.06 10.26
N TYR A 626 -33.73 10.06 9.11
CA TYR A 626 -34.06 9.13 8.04
C TYR A 626 -32.88 8.60 7.22
N VAL A 627 -32.98 7.32 6.83
CA VAL A 627 -32.23 6.73 5.71
C VAL A 627 -33.22 6.59 4.55
N SER A 628 -33.15 7.50 3.58
CA SER A 628 -34.16 7.59 2.53
C SER A 628 -33.91 6.60 1.39
N TYR A 629 -34.91 5.76 1.11
CA TYR A 629 -34.92 4.82 -0.01
C TYR A 629 -36.03 5.20 -0.98
N THR A 630 -35.69 5.35 -2.26
CA THR A 630 -36.65 5.81 -3.27
C THR A 630 -36.77 4.86 -4.47
N TYR A 631 -36.07 3.72 -4.51
CA TYR A 631 -36.17 2.77 -5.62
C TYR A 631 -36.98 1.53 -5.23
N GLU A 632 -38.03 1.24 -5.99
CA GLU A 632 -39.08 0.27 -5.66
C GLU A 632 -38.62 -1.19 -5.54
N GLN A 633 -37.40 -1.52 -5.97
CA GLN A 633 -36.86 -2.88 -5.94
C GLN A 633 -35.54 -3.02 -5.15
N ALA A 634 -35.07 -1.94 -4.53
CA ALA A 634 -33.81 -1.95 -3.81
C ALA A 634 -33.88 -2.83 -2.54
N ARG A 635 -32.80 -3.58 -2.28
CA ARG A 635 -32.59 -4.29 -1.02
C ARG A 635 -31.43 -3.70 -0.26
N SER A 636 -31.55 -3.60 1.06
CA SER A 636 -30.37 -3.36 1.89
C SER A 636 -30.31 -4.20 3.14
N MET A 637 -29.10 -4.48 3.58
CA MET A 637 -28.84 -5.28 4.76
C MET A 637 -27.87 -4.53 5.66
N PHE A 638 -28.24 -4.41 6.92
CA PHE A 638 -27.39 -3.93 8.00
C PHE A 638 -27.19 -5.11 8.94
N LYS A 639 -25.93 -5.51 9.15
CA LYS A 639 -25.59 -6.62 10.02
C LYS A 639 -24.46 -6.24 10.95
N ASN A 640 -24.67 -6.48 12.25
CA ASN A 640 -23.70 -6.19 13.30
C ASN A 640 -23.26 -4.71 13.27
N CYS A 641 -24.21 -3.79 13.10
CA CYS A 641 -23.92 -2.36 13.01
C CYS A 641 -24.06 -1.68 14.37
N ILE A 642 -23.37 -0.56 14.52
CA ILE A 642 -23.48 0.32 15.68
C ILE A 642 -24.04 1.67 15.22
N VAL A 643 -25.01 2.22 15.95
CA VAL A 643 -25.50 3.60 15.74
C VAL A 643 -25.35 4.43 17.01
N SER A 644 -24.91 5.68 16.86
CA SER A 644 -24.70 6.63 17.97
C SER A 644 -25.17 8.06 17.61
N GLY A 645 -25.22 8.94 18.62
CA GLY A 645 -25.51 10.36 18.44
C GLY A 645 -26.99 10.71 18.15
N ASN A 646 -27.28 11.74 17.36
CA ASN A 646 -28.63 12.24 17.10
C ASN A 646 -29.40 11.44 16.02
N PHE A 647 -29.26 10.12 16.01
CA PHE A 647 -29.94 9.20 15.09
C PHE A 647 -31.35 8.86 15.58
N THR A 648 -32.45 9.35 15.00
CA THR A 648 -33.78 9.08 15.59
C THR A 648 -34.48 7.85 15.05
N THR A 649 -34.42 7.59 13.74
CA THR A 649 -35.13 6.48 13.09
C THR A 649 -34.45 6.04 11.78
N PHE A 650 -34.77 4.83 11.30
CA PHE A 650 -34.61 4.45 9.90
C PHE A 650 -36.01 4.50 9.25
N GLU A 651 -36.47 5.66 8.77
CA GLU A 651 -37.79 5.77 8.13
C GLU A 651 -37.72 5.55 6.61
N TRP A 652 -38.78 4.96 6.08
CA TRP A 652 -38.94 4.55 4.68
C TRP A 652 -39.89 5.49 3.95
N VAL A 653 -39.45 6.02 2.81
CA VAL A 653 -40.29 6.91 1.98
C VAL A 653 -41.09 6.11 0.92
N ASN A 654 -40.65 4.90 0.54
CA ASN A 654 -41.34 4.07 -0.46
C ASN A 654 -41.66 2.65 0.08
N SER A 655 -42.88 2.16 -0.18
CA SER A 655 -43.43 0.91 0.37
C SER A 655 -42.90 -0.39 -0.25
N ASN A 656 -42.17 -0.31 -1.38
CA ASN A 656 -41.87 -1.48 -2.22
C ASN A 656 -40.46 -2.09 -2.03
N GLY A 657 -39.51 -1.39 -1.40
CA GLY A 657 -38.16 -1.89 -1.11
C GLY A 657 -38.09 -2.82 0.12
N ASN A 658 -36.99 -3.58 0.29
CA ASN A 658 -36.80 -4.49 1.45
C ASN A 658 -35.49 -4.17 2.20
N VAL A 659 -35.57 -3.95 3.51
CA VAL A 659 -34.38 -3.86 4.36
C VAL A 659 -34.43 -4.76 5.57
N VAL A 660 -33.26 -5.33 5.82
CA VAL A 660 -33.03 -6.29 6.90
C VAL A 660 -32.00 -5.69 7.85
N PHE A 661 -32.39 -5.55 9.11
CA PHE A 661 -31.50 -5.24 10.22
C PHE A 661 -31.27 -6.51 11.02
N LEU A 662 -30.01 -6.88 11.20
CA LEU A 662 -29.59 -8.05 11.97
C LEU A 662 -28.58 -7.58 13.00
N ASP A 663 -28.91 -7.67 14.28
CA ASP A 663 -28.00 -7.38 15.40
C ASP A 663 -27.37 -5.98 15.33
N CYS A 664 -28.19 -4.96 15.01
CA CYS A 664 -27.75 -3.57 15.01
C CYS A 664 -28.07 -2.92 16.37
N VAL A 665 -27.05 -2.36 17.03
CA VAL A 665 -27.11 -1.83 18.41
C VAL A 665 -27.16 -0.30 18.41
N ASP A 666 -28.08 0.27 19.18
CA ASP A 666 -28.10 1.68 19.56
C ASP A 666 -27.21 1.90 20.79
N GLU A 667 -26.08 2.58 20.66
CA GLU A 667 -25.15 2.79 21.80
C GLU A 667 -25.71 3.72 22.88
N ARG A 668 -26.78 4.48 22.59
CA ARG A 668 -27.34 5.44 23.55
C ARG A 668 -28.18 4.77 24.62
N ASP A 669 -28.83 3.66 24.29
CA ASP A 669 -29.72 2.92 25.19
C ASP A 669 -29.53 1.40 25.15
N ASN A 670 -28.49 0.92 24.45
CA ASN A 670 -28.15 -0.49 24.24
C ASN A 670 -29.28 -1.33 23.62
N SER A 671 -30.21 -0.71 22.89
CA SER A 671 -31.33 -1.42 22.25
C SER A 671 -30.96 -2.07 20.93
N ILE A 672 -31.68 -3.16 20.59
CA ILE A 672 -31.62 -3.80 19.26
C ILE A 672 -32.85 -3.38 18.45
N PHE A 673 -32.61 -2.90 17.21
CA PHE A 673 -33.64 -2.27 16.36
C PHE A 673 -34.45 -3.23 15.47
N ASN A 674 -35.76 -2.96 15.33
CA ASN A 674 -36.59 -3.35 14.17
C ASN A 674 -37.25 -2.11 13.54
N THR A 675 -36.86 -1.78 12.32
CA THR A 675 -36.89 -0.41 11.79
C THR A 675 -38.15 0.00 11.06
N LYS A 676 -38.98 -0.92 10.54
CA LYS A 676 -40.24 -0.54 9.86
C LYS A 676 -41.24 0.11 10.83
N SER A 677 -41.19 -0.28 12.10
CA SER A 677 -42.10 0.20 13.14
C SER A 677 -41.41 1.05 14.20
N ALA A 678 -40.10 1.30 14.09
CA ALA A 678 -39.22 1.80 15.16
C ALA A 678 -39.49 1.13 16.53
N ILE A 679 -39.66 -0.19 16.46
CA ILE A 679 -39.84 -1.09 17.61
C ILE A 679 -38.45 -1.42 18.15
N LYS A 680 -38.27 -1.34 19.46
CA LYS A 680 -37.00 -1.63 20.14
C LYS A 680 -37.12 -2.88 21.00
N LYS A 681 -36.04 -3.65 21.10
CA LYS A 681 -35.82 -4.60 22.19
C LYS A 681 -34.84 -4.00 23.17
N LEU A 682 -35.32 -3.72 24.38
CA LEU A 682 -34.63 -2.98 25.43
C LEU A 682 -34.35 -3.89 26.63
N TYR A 683 -33.34 -3.52 27.42
CA TYR A 683 -32.97 -4.22 28.65
C TYR A 683 -32.71 -3.19 29.75
N GLY A 684 -33.11 -3.48 30.99
CA GLY A 684 -32.77 -2.60 32.11
C GLY A 684 -33.30 -3.05 33.47
N VAL A 685 -33.36 -2.11 34.41
CA VAL A 685 -33.82 -2.32 35.80
C VAL A 685 -35.07 -1.46 36.03
N GLY A 686 -36.06 -2.01 36.73
CA GLY A 686 -37.30 -1.32 37.06
C GLY A 686 -38.38 -1.45 35.97
N SER A 687 -39.61 -1.11 36.34
CA SER A 687 -40.74 -1.14 35.40
C SER A 687 -40.52 -0.14 34.26
N PRO A 688 -40.69 -0.53 32.99
CA PRO A 688 -40.64 0.42 31.88
C PRO A 688 -41.84 1.37 31.86
N GLU A 689 -42.94 1.02 32.54
CA GLU A 689 -44.16 1.83 32.59
C GLU A 689 -43.94 3.16 33.30
N GLY A 690 -44.26 4.26 32.60
CA GLY A 690 -44.07 5.64 33.06
C GLY A 690 -42.64 6.16 32.88
N VAL A 691 -41.68 5.29 32.56
CA VAL A 691 -40.24 5.62 32.52
C VAL A 691 -39.67 5.58 31.11
N ILE A 692 -39.95 4.53 30.34
CA ILE A 692 -39.31 4.26 29.06
C ILE A 692 -40.26 4.58 27.90
N THR A 693 -39.91 5.55 27.05
CA THR A 693 -40.67 5.87 25.83
C THR A 693 -40.30 4.92 24.70
N ALA A 694 -41.30 4.24 24.11
CA ALA A 694 -41.12 3.41 22.92
C ALA A 694 -42.43 3.27 22.12
N LYS A 695 -42.35 2.85 20.85
CA LYS A 695 -43.53 2.57 20.01
C LYS A 695 -44.18 1.24 20.37
N VAL A 696 -45.49 1.16 20.13
CA VAL A 696 -46.29 -0.08 20.27
C VAL A 696 -45.63 -1.22 19.50
N GLY A 697 -45.51 -2.38 20.14
CA GLY A 697 -44.80 -3.57 19.68
C GLY A 697 -43.38 -3.71 20.23
N SER A 698 -42.84 -2.71 20.94
CA SER A 698 -41.53 -2.79 21.61
C SER A 698 -41.51 -3.78 22.76
N GLU A 699 -40.35 -4.41 22.95
CA GLU A 699 -40.06 -5.38 24.00
C GLU A 699 -39.13 -4.75 25.04
N TYR A 700 -39.37 -5.03 26.32
CA TYR A 700 -38.47 -4.66 27.41
C TYR A 700 -38.25 -5.84 28.35
N ILE A 701 -36.99 -6.21 28.58
CA ILE A 701 -36.61 -7.29 29.49
C ILE A 701 -35.96 -6.67 30.74
N ARG A 702 -36.58 -6.91 31.89
CA ARG A 702 -36.08 -6.49 33.19
C ARG A 702 -35.05 -7.48 33.72
N SER A 703 -33.89 -6.97 34.10
CA SER A 703 -32.87 -7.72 34.84
C SER A 703 -33.24 -7.93 36.32
N ASP A 704 -34.15 -7.11 36.85
CA ASP A 704 -34.67 -7.17 38.23
C ASP A 704 -36.12 -7.70 38.29
N GLY A 705 -36.65 -8.22 37.19
CA GLY A 705 -38.04 -8.65 37.10
C GLY A 705 -38.30 -9.98 37.79
N SER A 706 -39.47 -10.12 38.43
CA SER A 706 -39.97 -11.36 39.01
C SER A 706 -40.98 -12.06 38.08
N THR A 707 -41.59 -13.15 38.55
CA THR A 707 -42.73 -13.79 37.87
C THR A 707 -43.78 -12.74 37.46
N GLY A 708 -44.13 -12.70 36.17
CA GLY A 708 -45.09 -11.76 35.60
C GLY A 708 -44.61 -10.31 35.50
N SER A 709 -43.31 -10.05 35.72
CA SER A 709 -42.72 -8.72 35.59
C SER A 709 -41.31 -8.74 34.99
N THR A 710 -40.89 -9.83 34.34
CA THR A 710 -39.59 -9.89 33.64
C THR A 710 -39.68 -9.38 32.21
N TYR A 711 -40.79 -9.61 31.51
CA TYR A 711 -40.94 -9.30 30.10
C TYR A 711 -42.15 -8.40 29.88
N TYR A 712 -41.95 -7.28 29.17
CA TYR A 712 -43.00 -6.32 28.83
C TYR A 712 -43.11 -6.13 27.33
N ILE A 713 -44.35 -5.93 26.88
CA ILE A 713 -44.67 -5.50 25.52
C ILE A 713 -45.37 -4.15 25.58
N LYS A 714 -44.96 -3.21 24.72
CA LYS A 714 -45.64 -1.93 24.52
C LYS A 714 -46.93 -2.19 23.74
N GLU A 715 -48.11 -2.03 24.34
CA GLU A 715 -49.38 -2.35 23.67
C GLU A 715 -50.19 -1.12 23.26
N SER A 716 -49.97 0.04 23.88
CA SER A 716 -50.67 1.30 23.55
C SER A 716 -49.84 2.54 23.82
N GLY A 717 -50.27 3.71 23.33
CA GLY A 717 -49.62 5.00 23.56
C GLY A 717 -48.34 5.24 22.75
N THR A 718 -47.90 6.50 22.71
CA THR A 718 -46.69 6.96 21.99
C THR A 718 -45.58 7.47 22.93
N GLY A 719 -45.88 7.62 24.23
CA GLY A 719 -44.95 8.06 25.28
C GLY A 719 -44.46 6.91 26.17
N SER A 720 -44.17 7.21 27.44
CA SER A 720 -43.65 6.23 28.41
C SER A 720 -44.72 5.31 29.04
N THR A 721 -46.00 5.48 28.71
CA THR A 721 -47.13 4.74 29.30
C THR A 721 -47.79 3.79 28.31
N GLY A 722 -48.24 2.61 28.75
CA GLY A 722 -48.87 1.56 27.93
C GLY A 722 -48.01 0.31 27.73
N TRP A 723 -47.08 0.04 28.64
CA TRP A 723 -46.31 -1.20 28.75
C TRP A 723 -47.07 -2.22 29.59
N ILE A 724 -47.20 -3.43 29.07
CA ILE A 724 -47.93 -4.53 29.71
C ILE A 724 -46.97 -5.70 29.90
N ALA A 725 -46.87 -6.20 31.15
CA ALA A 725 -46.09 -7.39 31.44
C ALA A 725 -46.77 -8.65 30.87
N LYS A 726 -45.98 -9.62 30.43
CA LYS A 726 -46.45 -10.85 29.77
C LYS A 726 -46.02 -12.12 30.48
#